data_AF-A0A1H8ILM3-F1
#
_entry.id   AF-A0A1H8ILM3-F1
#
_cell.length_a   1.000
_cell.length_b   1.000
_cell.length_c   1.000
_cell.angle_alpha   90.00
_cell.angle_beta   90.00
_cell.angle_gamma   90.00
#
_symmetry.space_group_name_H-M   'P 1'
#
loop_
_entity.id
_entity.type
_entity.pdbx_description
1 polymer ?
#
loop_
_entity_poly.entity_id
_entity_poly.type
_entity_poly.pdbx_seq_one_letter_code
_entity_poly.pdbx_strand_id
1 'polypeptide(L)'
;MKRQLHIAFLSLLCGLPFMANAQTEMKAKEGKYYSITDVPIPDSVVLEVGGLAFTPDDRLGVSTRHGEIWLITDPYQKKSKQPQYKRFAYGMHETLGLAWHNGSFYTTQRSELTKVTDTNNDGKADLFQTVASWPLSGNYHEYSYGPLFLPNGDMIVTLNLSWIGRGASLAKWRGWMMRIKPDGTMQPYAAGMRSPAGFGLSENGDIFFAENQGDWIGSGRITQMDYGDFAGHPAGLRWSGEYGSPIKLKPEQFPDSIGILHDFAKKTEHFKEPSVWFPHTLMGISTSEVLTINSDAFGPFKGQVLVGDQGHSKVMRAFLEKVKGKYQGASFPFLEGFSSGVLRMAWGSDHSLFVGMTSRGWASTGPALFGLQRVNFKGATPFEIKAMRAQSNGFELEFTLPVNKKQAADASLYSVTGFTYAYHKTYGSPIINQQPCAVVKSEVSEDGRRVRIYVEGLREGYIHELHVNGLQSQSGLSLLHNVGYYTLNAIPAGVGPSCAVTTKSLAASGASNKGACGTDPTKCVSVQPAGWAKPDITLQVGTKPGLKFDVAELEVTAGSKVKLVFNNNDDMLHNLVITAPGKGDAVGKLAMEMGLSGSQLAYVPGSKDVLYNTCLLQPETSQSIYFIAPKTPGDYPYVCTFPGHYAVMKGILKVKAK
;
A
#
# COMPACT_ATOMS: atom_id res chain seq x y z
N MET A 1 -51.18 17.41 -30.48
CA MET A 1 -50.07 17.20 -31.45
C MET A 1 -48.79 17.70 -30.80
N LYS A 2 -47.68 16.98 -30.62
CA LYS A 2 -47.21 15.64 -30.97
C LYS A 2 -46.26 15.19 -29.84
N ARG A 3 -46.23 13.88 -29.59
CA ARG A 3 -45.36 13.15 -28.67
C ARG A 3 -43.88 13.36 -29.00
N GLN A 4 -43.01 13.42 -27.98
CA GLN A 4 -41.60 13.05 -28.13
C GLN A 4 -41.26 11.85 -27.25
N LEU A 5 -40.49 10.97 -27.86
CA LEU A 5 -40.28 9.56 -27.59
C LEU A 5 -39.17 9.40 -26.53
N HIS A 6 -39.41 8.61 -25.49
CA HIS A 6 -38.35 8.04 -24.68
C HIS A 6 -37.65 6.95 -25.51
N ILE A 7 -36.37 7.14 -25.83
CA ILE A 7 -35.51 6.08 -26.35
C ILE A 7 -34.64 5.59 -25.20
N ALA A 8 -34.94 4.38 -24.75
CA ALA A 8 -34.11 3.61 -23.83
C ALA A 8 -32.81 3.22 -24.54
N PHE A 9 -31.66 3.61 -23.98
CA PHE A 9 -30.38 3.02 -24.34
C PHE A 9 -30.17 1.78 -23.47
N LEU A 10 -30.47 0.62 -24.06
CA LEU A 10 -30.09 -0.68 -23.55
C LEU A 10 -28.63 -0.93 -23.99
N SER A 11 -27.65 -0.57 -23.15
CA SER A 11 -26.25 -0.95 -23.38
C SER A 11 -26.01 -2.33 -22.75
N LEU A 12 -25.85 -3.30 -23.65
CA LEU A 12 -25.43 -4.68 -23.38
C LEU A 12 -24.14 -4.70 -22.54
N LEU A 13 -24.23 -5.11 -21.27
CA LEU A 13 -23.08 -5.53 -20.48
C LEU A 13 -22.50 -6.80 -21.09
N CYS A 14 -21.28 -6.74 -21.61
CA CYS A 14 -20.52 -7.94 -21.96
C CYS A 14 -19.01 -7.72 -21.75
N GLY A 15 -18.44 -8.41 -20.74
CA GLY A 15 -17.02 -8.79 -20.69
C GLY A 15 -16.10 -8.02 -19.73
N LEU A 16 -16.06 -8.41 -18.44
CA LEU A 16 -15.01 -8.04 -17.46
C LEU A 16 -14.38 -9.28 -16.76
N PRO A 17 -13.90 -10.34 -17.43
CA PRO A 17 -13.86 -11.64 -16.76
C PRO A 17 -12.54 -12.03 -16.06
N PHE A 18 -11.48 -11.22 -16.00
CA PHE A 18 -10.18 -11.75 -15.48
C PHE A 18 -9.49 -11.06 -14.30
N MET A 19 -9.64 -9.74 -14.04
CA MET A 19 -9.05 -9.13 -12.82
C MET A 19 -9.92 -9.35 -11.59
N ALA A 20 -11.23 -9.22 -11.84
CA ALA A 20 -12.24 -9.82 -10.99
C ALA A 20 -11.84 -11.26 -10.66
N ASN A 21 -11.40 -12.08 -11.62
CA ASN A 21 -11.23 -13.52 -11.39
C ASN A 21 -10.17 -13.92 -10.36
N ALA A 22 -8.98 -13.31 -10.32
CA ALA A 22 -7.94 -13.69 -9.36
C ALA A 22 -8.26 -13.25 -7.91
N GLN A 23 -8.67 -11.98 -7.72
CA GLN A 23 -9.19 -11.53 -6.43
C GLN A 23 -10.50 -12.24 -6.09
N THR A 24 -11.35 -12.58 -7.05
CA THR A 24 -12.59 -13.35 -6.82
C THR A 24 -12.28 -14.77 -6.39
N GLU A 25 -11.23 -15.40 -6.93
CA GLU A 25 -10.79 -16.72 -6.49
C GLU A 25 -10.26 -16.67 -5.05
N MET A 26 -9.38 -15.71 -4.71
CA MET A 26 -8.91 -15.56 -3.32
C MET A 26 -10.03 -15.16 -2.38
N LYS A 27 -10.83 -14.15 -2.74
CA LYS A 27 -12.05 -13.78 -2.01
C LYS A 27 -12.97 -14.98 -1.78
N ALA A 28 -13.12 -15.89 -2.74
CA ALA A 28 -13.92 -17.10 -2.57
C ALA A 28 -13.27 -18.10 -1.60
N LYS A 29 -11.93 -18.26 -1.63
CA LYS A 29 -11.20 -19.11 -0.68
C LYS A 29 -11.21 -18.53 0.73
N GLU A 30 -10.88 -17.24 0.88
CA GLU A 30 -10.95 -16.47 2.12
C GLU A 30 -12.39 -16.45 2.67
N GLY A 31 -13.38 -16.34 1.77
CA GLY A 31 -14.81 -16.35 2.05
C GLY A 31 -15.32 -17.59 2.78
N LYS A 32 -14.56 -18.68 2.82
CA LYS A 32 -14.85 -19.86 3.65
C LYS A 32 -14.64 -19.59 5.14
N TYR A 33 -13.77 -18.65 5.47
CA TYR A 33 -13.32 -18.36 6.83
C TYR A 33 -13.76 -16.99 7.32
N TYR A 34 -13.91 -16.02 6.42
CA TYR A 34 -14.37 -14.67 6.75
C TYR A 34 -15.57 -14.28 5.88
N SER A 35 -16.47 -13.44 6.39
CA SER A 35 -17.52 -12.79 5.60
C SER A 35 -17.35 -11.29 5.63
N ILE A 36 -17.36 -10.66 4.46
CA ILE A 36 -17.43 -9.21 4.31
C ILE A 36 -18.90 -8.85 4.02
N THR A 37 -19.48 -8.00 4.86
CA THR A 37 -20.87 -7.54 4.75
C THR A 37 -20.90 -6.02 4.64
N ASP A 38 -21.66 -5.48 3.70
CA ASP A 38 -21.86 -4.03 3.61
C ASP A 38 -22.66 -3.51 4.81
N VAL A 39 -22.22 -2.36 5.34
CA VAL A 39 -23.02 -1.50 6.22
C VAL A 39 -23.65 -0.46 5.29
N PRO A 40 -24.94 -0.59 4.92
CA PRO A 40 -25.53 0.23 3.86
C PRO A 40 -25.47 1.72 4.17
N ILE A 41 -25.00 2.50 3.20
CA ILE A 41 -24.87 3.96 3.28
C ILE A 41 -26.04 4.57 2.50
N PRO A 42 -26.82 5.51 3.09
CA PRO A 42 -27.86 6.21 2.35
C PRO A 42 -27.30 7.03 1.17
N ASP A 43 -28.00 7.07 0.04
CA ASP A 43 -27.58 7.81 -1.18
C ASP A 43 -27.28 9.30 -0.94
N SER A 44 -27.90 9.89 0.10
CA SER A 44 -27.68 11.28 0.49
C SER A 44 -26.36 11.52 1.26
N VAL A 45 -25.60 10.47 1.57
CA VAL A 45 -24.39 10.53 2.40
C VAL A 45 -23.16 10.19 1.57
N VAL A 46 -22.25 11.15 1.44
CA VAL A 46 -20.91 10.94 0.85
C VAL A 46 -19.95 10.64 1.99
N LEU A 47 -19.79 9.34 2.30
CA LEU A 47 -19.13 8.96 3.56
C LEU A 47 -17.61 9.14 3.53
N GLU A 48 -16.95 8.83 2.40
CA GLU A 48 -15.49 8.99 2.18
C GLU A 48 -14.66 8.92 3.48
N VAL A 49 -14.64 7.73 4.10
CA VAL A 49 -14.26 7.56 5.50
C VAL A 49 -12.86 8.12 5.78
N GLY A 50 -12.76 9.07 6.72
CA GLY A 50 -11.52 9.66 7.23
C GLY A 50 -11.12 9.13 8.62
N GLY A 51 -12.06 8.60 9.40
CA GLY A 51 -11.83 8.03 10.74
C GLY A 51 -13.01 7.20 11.23
N LEU A 52 -12.76 6.24 12.12
CA LEU A 52 -13.77 5.36 12.72
C LEU A 52 -13.57 5.30 14.24
N ALA A 53 -14.63 5.49 15.02
CA ALA A 53 -14.56 5.34 16.48
C ALA A 53 -15.90 4.85 17.06
N PHE A 54 -15.85 3.82 17.90
CA PHE A 54 -17.03 3.36 18.62
C PHE A 54 -17.26 4.18 19.89
N THR A 55 -18.54 4.46 20.14
CA THR A 55 -19.05 4.93 21.43
C THR A 55 -19.28 3.74 22.37
N PRO A 56 -19.37 3.95 23.70
CA PRO A 56 -19.63 2.88 24.67
C PRO A 56 -20.98 2.17 24.47
N ASP A 57 -21.93 2.81 23.78
CA ASP A 57 -23.24 2.25 23.46
C ASP A 57 -23.33 1.67 22.05
N ASP A 58 -22.18 1.27 21.47
CA ASP A 58 -22.09 0.53 20.21
C ASP A 58 -22.57 1.29 18.96
N ARG A 59 -22.67 2.62 19.04
CA ARG A 59 -22.80 3.47 17.84
C ARG A 59 -21.42 3.74 17.26
N LEU A 60 -21.35 3.77 15.94
CA LEU A 60 -20.12 4.02 15.20
C LEU A 60 -20.06 5.48 14.74
N GLY A 61 -19.12 6.24 15.27
CA GLY A 61 -18.72 7.54 14.73
C GLY A 61 -17.85 7.36 13.48
N VAL A 62 -18.12 8.16 12.45
CA VAL A 62 -17.37 8.16 11.20
C VAL A 62 -17.05 9.60 10.82
N SER A 63 -15.76 9.97 10.80
CA SER A 63 -15.33 11.25 10.25
C SER A 63 -15.13 11.14 8.75
N THR A 64 -15.32 12.22 8.01
CA THR A 64 -15.29 12.22 6.53
C THR A 64 -14.31 13.26 6.00
N ARG A 65 -13.79 13.04 4.78
CA ARG A 65 -12.99 14.09 4.10
C ARG A 65 -13.76 15.39 3.84
N HIS A 66 -15.09 15.33 3.89
CA HIS A 66 -15.98 16.48 3.77
C HIS A 66 -16.10 17.31 5.06
N GLY A 67 -15.39 16.95 6.12
CA GLY A 67 -15.37 17.74 7.36
C GLY A 67 -16.58 17.50 8.25
N GLU A 68 -17.15 16.30 8.17
CA GLU A 68 -18.31 15.88 8.93
C GLU A 68 -17.96 14.74 9.89
N ILE A 69 -18.75 14.61 10.95
CA ILE A 69 -18.81 13.39 11.77
C ILE A 69 -20.25 12.87 11.69
N TRP A 70 -20.39 11.63 11.25
CA TRP A 70 -21.65 10.89 11.23
C TRP A 70 -21.69 9.91 12.39
N LEU A 71 -22.83 9.81 13.06
CA LEU A 71 -23.09 8.82 14.10
C LEU A 71 -24.06 7.78 13.57
N ILE A 72 -23.59 6.55 13.47
CA ILE A 72 -24.31 5.42 12.90
C ILE A 72 -24.87 4.57 14.03
N THR A 73 -26.19 4.44 14.06
CA THR A 73 -26.90 3.57 15.02
C THR A 73 -27.19 2.21 14.40
N ASP A 74 -27.03 1.16 15.21
CA ASP A 74 -27.11 -0.24 14.79
C ASP A 74 -26.18 -0.59 13.61
N PRO A 75 -24.88 -0.22 13.66
CA PRO A 75 -23.95 -0.50 12.56
C PRO A 75 -23.71 -2.01 12.37
N TYR A 76 -24.05 -2.82 13.38
CA TYR A 76 -23.99 -4.29 13.35
C TYR A 76 -25.17 -4.93 12.61
N GLN A 77 -26.20 -4.14 12.28
CA GLN A 77 -27.45 -4.57 11.65
C GLN A 77 -28.17 -5.68 12.44
N LYS A 78 -28.18 -5.55 13.78
CA LYS A 78 -28.84 -6.50 14.70
C LYS A 78 -30.34 -6.25 14.80
N LYS A 79 -30.78 -4.99 14.68
CA LYS A 79 -32.19 -4.57 14.74
C LYS A 79 -32.77 -4.29 13.36
N SER A 80 -31.99 -3.68 12.47
CA SER A 80 -32.38 -3.30 11.11
C SER A 80 -31.29 -3.65 10.11
N LYS A 81 -31.67 -4.03 8.89
CA LYS A 81 -30.70 -4.16 7.79
C LYS A 81 -30.20 -2.81 7.28
N GLN A 82 -30.91 -1.74 7.59
CA GLN A 82 -30.58 -0.36 7.24
C GLN A 82 -30.20 0.40 8.53
N PRO A 83 -28.89 0.63 8.78
CA PRO A 83 -28.45 1.42 9.92
C PRO A 83 -28.90 2.87 9.78
N GLN A 84 -29.04 3.57 10.90
CA GLN A 84 -29.46 4.99 10.89
C GLN A 84 -28.25 5.91 10.96
N TYR A 85 -28.16 6.83 10.02
CA TYR A 85 -27.10 7.83 9.93
C TYR A 85 -27.63 9.19 10.41
N LYS A 86 -27.01 9.75 11.45
CA LYS A 86 -27.27 11.12 11.91
C LYS A 86 -25.99 11.93 11.83
N ARG A 87 -26.03 13.08 11.16
CA ARG A 87 -24.87 13.98 11.15
C ARG A 87 -24.72 14.60 12.54
N PHE A 88 -23.64 14.23 13.22
CA PHE A 88 -23.31 14.67 14.57
C PHE A 88 -22.60 16.04 14.53
N ALA A 89 -21.65 16.22 13.62
CA ALA A 89 -20.90 17.47 13.46
C ALA A 89 -20.59 17.76 11.97
N TYR A 90 -20.36 19.03 11.63
CA TYR A 90 -19.94 19.46 10.29
C TYR A 90 -19.17 20.79 10.34
N GLY A 91 -18.49 21.14 9.25
CA GLY A 91 -17.80 22.43 9.10
C GLY A 91 -16.30 22.40 9.41
N MET A 92 -15.72 21.21 9.61
CA MET A 92 -14.27 21.03 9.83
C MET A 92 -13.51 20.89 8.50
N HIS A 93 -12.20 21.07 8.52
CA HIS A 93 -11.37 21.03 7.32
C HIS A 93 -10.70 19.65 7.11
N GLU A 94 -11.35 18.79 6.32
CA GLU A 94 -10.85 17.46 5.93
C GLU A 94 -10.42 16.62 7.15
N THR A 95 -11.40 16.04 7.84
CA THR A 95 -11.17 15.28 9.07
C THR A 95 -10.60 13.89 8.78
N LEU A 96 -9.38 13.62 9.25
CA LEU A 96 -8.59 12.44 8.90
C LEU A 96 -8.13 11.65 10.13
N GLY A 97 -9.13 11.22 10.89
CA GLY A 97 -9.01 10.30 12.01
C GLY A 97 -10.15 10.59 12.97
N LEU A 98 -10.41 9.68 13.90
CA LEU A 98 -11.48 9.85 14.86
C LEU A 98 -11.18 8.96 16.06
N ALA A 99 -11.34 9.50 17.26
CA ALA A 99 -11.31 8.74 18.49
C ALA A 99 -12.44 9.21 19.41
N TRP A 100 -13.01 8.28 20.18
CA TRP A 100 -13.92 8.60 21.26
C TRP A 100 -13.17 8.56 22.59
N HIS A 101 -13.26 9.63 23.37
CA HIS A 101 -12.62 9.70 24.67
C HIS A 101 -13.41 10.60 25.63
N ASN A 102 -13.73 10.11 26.82
CA ASN A 102 -14.40 10.84 27.90
C ASN A 102 -15.64 11.64 27.45
N GLY A 103 -16.53 11.03 26.66
CA GLY A 103 -17.80 11.64 26.24
C GLY A 103 -17.71 12.54 25.01
N SER A 104 -16.54 12.65 24.39
CA SER A 104 -16.33 13.51 23.21
C SER A 104 -15.66 12.74 22.08
N PHE A 105 -15.92 13.19 20.85
CA PHE A 105 -15.09 12.82 19.72
C PHE A 105 -13.87 13.73 19.65
N TYR A 106 -12.74 13.17 19.25
CA TYR A 106 -11.52 13.89 18.91
C TYR A 106 -11.16 13.57 17.47
N THR A 107 -10.84 14.58 16.67
CA THR A 107 -10.47 14.42 15.26
C THR A 107 -9.36 15.38 14.90
N THR A 108 -8.42 14.94 14.06
CA THR A 108 -7.55 15.88 13.37
C THR A 108 -8.26 16.42 12.14
N GLN A 109 -8.16 17.73 11.97
CA GLN A 109 -8.37 18.43 10.71
C GLN A 109 -7.02 19.00 10.24
N ARG A 110 -6.97 19.61 9.05
CA ARG A 110 -5.69 20.00 8.44
C ARG A 110 -4.75 20.78 9.37
N SER A 111 -5.26 21.77 10.11
CA SER A 111 -4.47 22.68 10.95
C SER A 111 -4.55 22.42 12.46
N GLU A 112 -5.37 21.49 12.92
CA GLU A 112 -5.56 21.29 14.37
C GLU A 112 -6.13 19.92 14.75
N LEU A 113 -5.94 19.59 16.03
CA LEU A 113 -6.68 18.58 16.75
C LEU A 113 -7.88 19.24 17.44
N THR A 114 -9.08 18.77 17.14
CA THR A 114 -10.33 19.33 17.66
C THR A 114 -11.05 18.31 18.54
N LYS A 115 -11.48 18.75 19.72
CA LYS A 115 -12.44 18.05 20.58
C LYS A 115 -13.85 18.52 20.24
N VAL A 116 -14.74 17.57 19.96
CA VAL A 116 -16.11 17.80 19.50
C VAL A 116 -17.08 17.15 20.50
N THR A 117 -17.94 17.95 21.11
CA THR A 117 -18.81 17.55 22.22
C THR A 117 -20.26 17.94 21.97
N ASP A 118 -21.16 17.08 22.39
CA ASP A 118 -22.59 17.37 22.54
C ASP A 118 -22.85 17.63 24.03
N THR A 119 -23.02 18.89 24.42
CA THR A 119 -23.14 19.28 25.83
C THR A 119 -24.56 19.15 26.36
N ASN A 120 -25.56 18.98 25.49
CA ASN A 120 -26.97 18.90 25.85
C ASN A 120 -27.62 17.52 25.60
N ASN A 121 -26.86 16.57 25.04
CA ASN A 121 -27.24 15.20 24.70
C ASN A 121 -28.38 15.09 23.67
N ASP A 122 -28.54 16.07 22.76
CA ASP A 122 -29.53 16.01 21.68
C ASP A 122 -29.07 15.16 20.49
N GLY A 123 -27.85 14.61 20.56
CA GLY A 123 -27.18 13.81 19.54
C GLY A 123 -26.57 14.65 18.41
N LYS A 124 -26.25 15.93 18.66
CA LYS A 124 -25.50 16.82 17.77
C LYS A 124 -24.44 17.55 18.58
N ALA A 125 -23.27 17.76 17.99
CA ALA A 125 -22.24 18.57 18.62
C ALA A 125 -22.65 20.05 18.67
N ASP A 126 -22.43 20.67 19.82
CA ASP A 126 -22.63 22.11 20.05
C ASP A 126 -21.36 22.81 20.54
N LEU A 127 -20.31 22.05 20.87
CA LEU A 127 -19.03 22.57 21.34
C LEU A 127 -17.86 21.98 20.53
N PHE A 128 -17.08 22.86 19.91
CA PHE A 128 -15.86 22.55 19.17
C PHE A 128 -14.70 23.28 19.83
N GLN A 129 -13.71 22.53 20.31
CA GLN A 129 -12.57 23.08 21.03
C GLN A 129 -11.28 22.66 20.35
N THR A 130 -10.49 23.63 19.90
CA THR A 130 -9.11 23.41 19.49
C THR A 130 -8.30 22.93 20.69
N VAL A 131 -7.74 21.73 20.60
CA VAL A 131 -6.83 21.17 21.61
C VAL A 131 -5.40 21.63 21.32
N ALA A 132 -4.97 21.54 20.06
CA ALA A 132 -3.68 22.03 19.60
C ALA A 132 -3.76 22.36 18.11
N SER A 133 -2.98 23.35 17.67
CA SER A 133 -2.95 23.80 16.27
C SER A 133 -1.52 23.93 15.72
N TRP A 134 -1.36 23.82 14.41
CA TRP A 134 -0.10 23.96 13.69
C TRP A 134 -0.30 24.68 12.35
N PRO A 135 0.75 25.32 11.79
CA PRO A 135 0.61 26.13 10.58
C PRO A 135 0.38 25.30 9.31
N LEU A 136 -0.21 25.95 8.30
CA LEU A 136 -0.42 25.43 6.95
C LEU A 136 0.28 26.31 5.92
N SER A 137 0.76 25.71 4.82
CA SER A 137 1.18 26.45 3.63
C SER A 137 0.06 26.61 2.60
N GLY A 138 -1.04 25.86 2.76
CA GLY A 138 -2.12 25.78 1.77
C GLY A 138 -1.90 24.71 0.70
N ASN A 139 -0.78 23.97 0.74
CA ASN A 139 -0.53 22.87 -0.18
C ASN A 139 -1.54 21.73 -0.01
N TYR A 140 -2.03 21.17 -1.11
CA TYR A 140 -3.09 20.15 -1.09
C TYR A 140 -2.68 18.86 -0.37
N HIS A 141 -1.40 18.55 -0.26
CA HIS A 141 -0.88 17.31 0.31
C HIS A 141 -0.60 17.40 1.83
N GLU A 142 -0.89 18.54 2.46
CA GLU A 142 -0.69 18.78 3.90
C GLU A 142 -1.79 18.17 4.79
N TYR A 143 -1.98 16.86 4.66
CA TYR A 143 -2.87 16.07 5.52
C TYR A 143 -2.35 15.97 6.95
N SER A 144 -3.26 15.79 7.91
CA SER A 144 -2.93 15.58 9.32
C SER A 144 -3.78 14.44 9.86
N TYR A 145 -3.13 13.41 10.40
CA TYR A 145 -3.80 12.16 10.77
C TYR A 145 -3.86 11.96 12.28
N GLY A 146 -4.95 11.34 12.76
CA GLY A 146 -5.17 10.98 14.16
C GLY A 146 -6.45 11.55 14.79
N PRO A 147 -6.51 11.64 16.13
CA PRO A 147 -5.48 11.24 17.08
C PRO A 147 -5.47 9.73 17.36
N LEU A 148 -4.31 9.22 17.78
CA LEU A 148 -4.20 7.96 18.51
C LEU A 148 -4.02 8.28 20.00
N PHE A 149 -4.92 7.81 20.85
CA PHE A 149 -4.78 7.93 22.30
C PHE A 149 -3.78 6.90 22.84
N LEU A 150 -2.87 7.37 23.68
CA LEU A 150 -1.98 6.54 24.49
C LEU A 150 -2.64 6.20 25.83
N PRO A 151 -2.23 5.11 26.50
CA PRO A 151 -2.79 4.71 27.80
C PRO A 151 -2.72 5.79 28.89
N ASN A 152 -1.76 6.72 28.79
CA ASN A 152 -1.59 7.82 29.73
C ASN A 152 -2.45 9.06 29.39
N GLY A 153 -3.31 8.99 28.36
CA GLY A 153 -4.18 10.08 27.91
C GLY A 153 -3.56 11.06 26.92
N ASP A 154 -2.27 10.93 26.61
CA ASP A 154 -1.65 11.71 25.54
C ASP A 154 -2.17 11.26 24.17
N MET A 155 -2.06 12.16 23.20
CA MET A 155 -2.53 11.95 21.83
C MET A 155 -1.35 12.05 20.87
N ILE A 156 -1.26 11.09 19.95
CA ILE A 156 -0.30 11.12 18.84
C ILE A 156 -1.03 11.58 17.59
N VAL A 157 -0.39 12.48 16.85
CA VAL A 157 -0.81 12.90 15.50
C VAL A 157 0.39 12.87 14.56
N THR A 158 0.16 12.62 13.27
CA THR A 158 1.20 12.68 12.24
C THR A 158 0.88 13.73 11.21
N LEU A 159 1.89 14.48 10.77
CA LEU A 159 1.77 15.60 9.85
C LEU A 159 2.45 15.22 8.53
N ASN A 160 1.64 15.04 7.49
CA ASN A 160 2.08 14.64 6.15
C ASN A 160 2.97 15.71 5.51
N LEU A 161 3.89 15.33 4.60
CA LEU A 161 4.64 16.30 3.81
C LEU A 161 3.77 16.96 2.74
N SER A 162 4.11 18.19 2.39
CA SER A 162 3.61 18.89 1.21
C SER A 162 4.15 18.23 -0.07
N TRP A 163 3.47 18.43 -1.20
CA TRP A 163 3.91 17.93 -2.50
C TRP A 163 4.19 19.05 -3.50
N ILE A 164 5.43 19.09 -4.02
CA ILE A 164 5.89 20.07 -5.03
C ILE A 164 6.73 19.39 -6.14
N GLY A 165 6.31 18.19 -6.56
CA GLY A 165 7.11 17.28 -7.40
C GLY A 165 8.11 16.43 -6.60
N ARG A 166 8.17 16.65 -5.28
CA ARG A 166 8.83 15.83 -4.26
C ARG A 166 8.19 16.11 -2.90
N GLY A 167 8.44 15.27 -1.91
CA GLY A 167 8.09 15.52 -0.52
C GLY A 167 8.84 16.74 0.02
N ALA A 168 8.10 17.73 0.51
CA ALA A 168 8.66 18.95 1.10
C ALA A 168 7.98 19.32 2.40
N SER A 169 8.75 19.91 3.33
CA SER A 169 8.23 20.44 4.59
C SER A 169 8.05 21.95 4.47
N LEU A 170 6.94 22.38 3.85
CA LEU A 170 6.70 23.81 3.57
C LEU A 170 6.26 24.57 4.82
N ALA A 171 5.42 23.96 5.65
CA ALA A 171 5.00 24.48 6.96
C ALA A 171 5.72 23.74 8.11
N LYS A 172 5.79 24.42 9.27
CA LYS A 172 6.44 23.89 10.47
C LYS A 172 5.85 22.54 10.85
N TRP A 173 6.73 21.61 11.20
CA TRP A 173 6.41 20.24 11.62
C TRP A 173 5.82 19.31 10.55
N ARG A 174 5.74 19.71 9.27
CA ARG A 174 5.38 18.75 8.21
C ARG A 174 6.47 17.67 8.06
N GLY A 175 6.08 16.40 8.03
CA GLY A 175 6.96 15.23 8.10
C GLY A 175 7.32 14.78 9.52
N TRP A 176 6.53 15.18 10.52
CA TRP A 176 6.73 14.87 11.94
C TRP A 176 5.55 14.14 12.56
N MET A 177 5.86 13.38 13.61
CA MET A 177 4.93 12.88 14.61
C MET A 177 4.97 13.83 15.80
N MET A 178 3.79 14.25 16.26
CA MET A 178 3.62 15.14 17.40
C MET A 178 2.90 14.40 18.52
N ARG A 179 3.33 14.65 19.75
CA ARG A 179 2.65 14.24 20.97
C ARG A 179 1.92 15.44 21.55
N ILE A 180 0.64 15.31 21.81
CA ILE A 180 -0.23 16.35 22.37
C ILE A 180 -0.72 15.85 23.72
N LYS A 181 -0.43 16.60 24.78
CA LYS A 181 -0.92 16.28 26.12
C LYS A 181 -2.40 16.65 26.29
N PRO A 182 -3.10 16.12 27.31
CA PRO A 182 -4.49 16.49 27.58
C PRO A 182 -4.75 17.99 27.76
N ASP A 183 -3.74 18.74 28.20
CA ASP A 183 -3.79 20.21 28.37
C ASP A 183 -3.60 21.00 27.06
N GLY A 184 -3.39 20.32 25.93
CA GLY A 184 -3.13 20.93 24.62
C GLY A 184 -1.66 21.20 24.31
N THR A 185 -0.74 20.93 25.25
CA THR A 185 0.70 21.11 25.01
C THR A 185 1.17 20.18 23.90
N MET A 186 1.64 20.75 22.80
CA MET A 186 2.18 20.02 21.65
C MET A 186 3.71 19.91 21.74
N GLN A 187 4.21 18.68 21.61
CA GLN A 187 5.64 18.34 21.66
C GLN A 187 6.05 17.60 20.38
N PRO A 188 7.12 18.02 19.67
CA PRO A 188 7.70 17.22 18.60
C PRO A 188 8.22 15.89 19.17
N TYR A 189 7.78 14.78 18.60
CA TYR A 189 8.05 13.44 19.14
C TYR A 189 9.08 12.68 18.30
N ALA A 190 8.82 12.58 16.99
CA ALA A 190 9.69 11.89 16.03
C ALA A 190 9.55 12.53 14.64
N ALA A 191 10.48 12.26 13.72
CA ALA A 191 10.49 12.84 12.37
C ALA A 191 10.78 11.81 11.28
N GLY A 192 10.80 12.26 10.02
CA GLY A 192 11.21 11.43 8.89
C GLY A 192 10.09 10.69 8.18
N MET A 193 8.84 11.13 8.40
CA MET A 193 7.66 10.62 7.71
C MET A 193 7.43 11.38 6.40
N ARG A 194 6.96 10.68 5.36
CA ARG A 194 6.51 11.26 4.09
C ARG A 194 4.99 11.37 4.05
N SER A 195 4.31 10.23 4.04
CA SER A 195 2.86 10.13 3.99
C SER A 195 2.32 9.09 4.99
N PRO A 196 2.35 9.41 6.30
CA PRO A 196 2.04 8.46 7.37
C PRO A 196 0.53 8.35 7.64
N ALA A 197 -0.23 7.83 6.67
CA ALA A 197 -1.70 7.85 6.68
C ALA A 197 -2.37 6.99 7.78
N GLY A 198 -1.66 6.00 8.32
CA GLY A 198 -2.15 5.11 9.37
C GLY A 198 -1.10 4.87 10.44
N PHE A 199 -1.54 4.76 11.69
CA PHE A 199 -0.68 4.45 12.83
C PHE A 199 -1.51 3.90 13.99
N GLY A 200 -0.91 3.04 14.79
CA GLY A 200 -1.60 2.32 15.85
C GLY A 200 -0.63 1.78 16.89
N LEU A 201 -1.18 1.10 17.88
CA LEU A 201 -0.42 0.47 18.95
C LEU A 201 -0.29 -1.03 18.70
N SER A 202 0.88 -1.59 19.00
CA SER A 202 1.04 -3.03 19.20
C SER A 202 0.36 -3.49 20.49
N GLU A 203 0.29 -4.80 20.71
CA GLU A 203 -0.22 -5.36 21.97
C GLU A 203 0.57 -4.87 23.20
N ASN A 204 1.85 -4.52 23.02
CA ASN A 204 2.71 -3.99 24.09
C ASN A 204 2.58 -2.47 24.27
N GLY A 205 1.73 -1.79 23.48
CA GLY A 205 1.60 -0.34 23.51
C GLY A 205 2.67 0.42 22.75
N ASP A 206 3.52 -0.25 21.97
CA ASP A 206 4.52 0.41 21.12
C ASP A 206 3.83 1.05 19.91
N ILE A 207 4.24 2.27 19.54
CA ILE A 207 3.65 3.03 18.43
C ILE A 207 4.25 2.56 17.10
N PHE A 208 3.39 2.21 16.16
CA PHE A 208 3.76 1.92 14.77
C PHE A 208 3.05 2.87 13.83
N PHE A 209 3.74 3.30 12.78
CA PHE A 209 3.11 4.01 11.67
C PHE A 209 3.33 3.24 10.37
N ALA A 210 2.35 3.32 9.46
CA ALA A 210 2.46 2.87 8.08
C ALA A 210 2.92 4.03 7.18
N GLU A 211 3.81 3.73 6.25
CA GLU A 211 4.39 4.68 5.32
C GLU A 211 4.13 4.27 3.87
N ASN A 212 3.82 5.25 3.03
CA ASN A 212 3.59 5.04 1.61
C ASN A 212 4.84 5.28 0.77
N GLN A 213 4.96 4.48 -0.30
CA GLN A 213 6.02 4.59 -1.30
C GLN A 213 6.09 6.01 -1.89
N GLY A 214 7.30 6.47 -2.21
CA GLY A 214 7.57 7.78 -2.78
C GLY A 214 9.05 8.15 -2.73
N ASP A 215 9.39 9.42 -2.81
CA ASP A 215 10.78 9.85 -2.66
C ASP A 215 11.35 9.40 -1.31
N TRP A 216 12.58 8.87 -1.33
CA TRP A 216 13.27 8.25 -0.19
C TRP A 216 12.64 6.97 0.36
N ILE A 217 11.39 6.67 0.02
CA ILE A 217 10.63 5.53 0.50
C ILE A 217 10.44 4.53 -0.63
N GLY A 218 11.28 3.51 -0.68
CA GLY A 218 11.26 2.53 -1.77
C GLY A 218 9.96 1.74 -1.91
N SER A 219 9.27 1.48 -0.80
CA SER A 219 8.05 0.68 -0.74
C SER A 219 7.21 0.96 0.52
N GLY A 220 6.00 0.40 0.57
CA GLY A 220 5.16 0.48 1.77
C GLY A 220 5.81 -0.25 2.94
N ARG A 221 5.63 0.26 4.16
CA ARG A 221 6.21 -0.36 5.38
C ARG A 221 5.47 0.05 6.63
N ILE A 222 5.63 -0.72 7.70
CA ILE A 222 5.41 -0.25 9.06
C ILE A 222 6.73 -0.11 9.81
N THR A 223 6.81 0.91 10.66
CA THR A 223 8.00 1.22 11.47
C THR A 223 7.56 1.58 12.88
N GLN A 224 8.16 0.94 13.87
CA GLN A 224 8.00 1.32 15.26
C GLN A 224 8.73 2.64 15.54
N MET A 225 8.13 3.52 16.34
CA MET A 225 8.68 4.84 16.67
C MET A 225 8.75 5.06 18.19
N ASP A 226 9.91 5.49 18.65
CA ASP A 226 10.15 6.04 19.98
C ASP A 226 10.41 7.56 19.90
N TYR A 227 10.43 8.21 21.07
CA TYR A 227 10.79 9.61 21.18
C TYR A 227 12.22 9.85 20.66
N GLY A 228 12.37 10.80 19.74
CA GLY A 228 13.66 11.15 19.13
C GLY A 228 14.06 10.33 17.91
N ASP A 229 13.22 9.38 17.50
CA ASP A 229 13.50 8.57 16.32
C ASP A 229 13.29 9.34 15.00
N PHE A 230 14.06 8.91 13.99
CA PHE A 230 13.96 9.41 12.63
C PHE A 230 13.70 8.27 11.64
N ALA A 231 12.58 8.33 10.93
CA ALA A 231 12.12 7.26 10.05
C ALA A 231 12.66 7.31 8.62
N GLY A 232 13.47 8.31 8.25
CA GLY A 232 14.20 8.33 6.98
C GLY A 232 13.97 9.58 6.13
N HIS A 233 12.74 10.03 5.91
CA HIS A 233 12.54 11.10 4.93
C HIS A 233 13.17 12.45 5.36
N PRO A 234 14.17 13.00 4.64
CA PRO A 234 14.98 14.12 5.14
C PRO A 234 14.26 15.48 5.15
N ALA A 235 13.18 15.65 4.37
CA ALA A 235 12.49 16.95 4.28
C ALA A 235 12.03 17.52 5.63
N GLY A 236 11.63 16.67 6.58
CA GLY A 236 11.22 17.10 7.92
C GLY A 236 12.38 17.68 8.76
N LEU A 237 13.63 17.32 8.45
CA LEU A 237 14.81 17.77 9.19
C LEU A 237 15.04 19.28 9.09
N ARG A 238 14.36 19.97 8.17
CA ARG A 238 14.29 21.44 8.12
C ARG A 238 13.97 22.05 9.49
N TRP A 239 13.17 21.36 10.31
CA TRP A 239 12.75 21.84 11.62
C TRP A 239 13.51 21.18 12.79
N SER A 240 14.57 20.41 12.55
CA SER A 240 15.27 19.68 13.62
C SER A 240 16.01 20.60 14.60
N GLY A 241 16.31 21.85 14.22
CA GLY A 241 16.91 22.87 15.08
C GLY A 241 15.92 23.67 15.93
N GLU A 242 14.62 23.44 15.76
CA GLU A 242 13.57 24.17 16.49
C GLU A 242 13.55 23.78 17.98
N TYR A 243 13.08 24.72 18.81
CA TYR A 243 12.96 24.48 20.25
C TYR A 243 12.12 23.23 20.55
N GLY A 244 12.60 22.40 21.48
CA GLY A 244 11.94 21.16 21.89
C GLY A 244 12.14 19.97 20.96
N SER A 245 12.76 20.15 19.78
CA SER A 245 13.08 19.05 18.86
C SER A 245 14.03 18.03 19.51
N PRO A 246 13.65 16.74 19.58
CA PRO A 246 14.57 15.69 20.01
C PRO A 246 15.56 15.27 18.91
N ILE A 247 15.32 15.65 17.66
CA ILE A 247 16.08 15.17 16.50
C ILE A 247 17.37 15.96 16.35
N LYS A 248 18.51 15.27 16.33
CA LYS A 248 19.84 15.87 16.12
C LYS A 248 20.30 15.84 14.66
N LEU A 249 19.70 14.98 13.84
CA LEU A 249 20.02 14.85 12.42
C LEU A 249 19.74 16.13 11.63
N LYS A 250 20.52 16.34 10.58
CA LYS A 250 20.49 17.52 9.71
C LYS A 250 20.33 17.14 8.23
N PRO A 251 19.65 17.96 7.41
CA PRO A 251 19.42 17.66 5.99
C PRO A 251 20.71 17.33 5.21
N GLU A 252 21.84 17.97 5.55
CA GLU A 252 23.11 17.85 4.85
C GLU A 252 23.74 16.45 4.98
N GLN A 253 23.27 15.65 5.94
CA GLN A 253 23.69 14.24 6.11
C GLN A 253 23.06 13.31 5.06
N PHE A 254 22.12 13.81 4.24
CA PHE A 254 21.37 13.04 3.25
C PHE A 254 21.65 13.54 1.82
N PRO A 255 22.78 13.13 1.20
CA PRO A 255 22.99 13.34 -0.22
C PRO A 255 21.94 12.57 -1.04
N ASP A 256 21.78 12.91 -2.32
CA ASP A 256 20.73 12.39 -3.22
C ASP A 256 20.51 10.85 -3.20
N SER A 257 21.52 10.08 -2.83
CA SER A 257 21.46 8.64 -2.56
C SER A 257 22.45 8.27 -1.46
N ILE A 258 22.07 7.33 -0.58
CA ILE A 258 22.96 6.77 0.45
C ILE A 258 23.12 5.25 0.34
N GLY A 259 22.69 4.65 -0.79
CA GLY A 259 22.80 3.22 -1.02
C GLY A 259 21.67 2.43 -0.34
N ILE A 260 22.02 1.53 0.58
CA ILE A 260 21.06 0.67 1.30
C ILE A 260 20.75 1.29 2.66
N LEU A 261 19.46 1.42 2.99
CA LEU A 261 18.98 2.01 4.25
C LEU A 261 19.63 1.37 5.48
N HIS A 262 19.73 0.05 5.51
CA HIS A 262 20.30 -0.72 6.61
C HIS A 262 21.76 -0.34 6.93
N ASP A 263 22.59 -0.16 5.90
CA ASP A 263 24.00 0.18 6.07
C ASP A 263 24.18 1.60 6.62
N PHE A 264 23.27 2.51 6.26
CA PHE A 264 23.23 3.86 6.81
C PHE A 264 22.73 3.87 8.26
N ALA A 265 21.67 3.10 8.56
CA ALA A 265 21.09 2.99 9.89
C ALA A 265 22.10 2.46 10.92
N LYS A 266 22.96 1.51 10.53
CA LYS A 266 24.05 0.99 11.38
C LYS A 266 25.02 2.07 11.88
N LYS A 267 25.13 3.19 11.17
CA LYS A 267 26.10 4.28 11.45
C LYS A 267 25.42 5.54 11.95
N THR A 268 24.09 5.54 12.08
CA THR A 268 23.29 6.73 12.36
C THR A 268 22.41 6.48 13.56
N GLU A 269 22.76 7.11 14.68
CA GLU A 269 21.99 7.03 15.91
C GLU A 269 20.55 7.54 15.71
N HIS A 270 19.58 6.89 16.36
CA HIS A 270 18.14 7.18 16.25
C HIS A 270 17.53 7.06 14.84
N PHE A 271 18.27 6.55 13.84
CA PHE A 271 17.69 6.22 12.54
C PHE A 271 16.95 4.88 12.63
N LYS A 272 15.64 4.88 12.35
CA LYS A 272 14.81 3.68 12.42
C LYS A 272 14.73 2.96 11.09
N GLU A 273 14.96 1.65 11.18
CA GLU A 273 14.75 0.73 10.09
C GLU A 273 13.29 0.27 10.07
N PRO A 274 12.76 -0.09 8.89
CA PRO A 274 11.42 -0.65 8.77
C PRO A 274 11.30 -1.91 9.60
N SER A 275 10.24 -2.00 10.39
CA SER A 275 9.95 -3.22 11.15
C SER A 275 9.46 -4.31 10.20
N VAL A 276 8.57 -3.96 9.27
CA VAL A 276 8.10 -4.86 8.20
C VAL A 276 7.89 -4.05 6.93
N TRP A 277 8.44 -4.53 5.83
CA TRP A 277 8.13 -4.04 4.48
C TRP A 277 6.90 -4.74 3.91
N PHE A 278 6.15 -3.99 3.10
CA PHE A 278 5.06 -4.45 2.25
C PHE A 278 5.47 -4.21 0.79
N PRO A 279 6.12 -5.19 0.13
CA PRO A 279 6.64 -5.00 -1.21
C PRO A 279 5.59 -4.46 -2.18
N HIS A 280 5.95 -3.36 -2.83
CA HIS A 280 5.05 -2.56 -3.66
C HIS A 280 4.48 -3.45 -4.77
N THR A 281 3.19 -3.29 -5.07
CA THR A 281 2.40 -4.04 -6.05
C THR A 281 2.12 -5.51 -5.68
N LEU A 282 2.89 -6.11 -4.78
CA LEU A 282 2.66 -7.48 -4.29
C LEU A 282 1.76 -7.46 -3.06
N MET A 283 2.17 -6.71 -2.06
CA MET A 283 1.42 -6.50 -0.83
C MET A 283 0.46 -5.31 -0.93
N GLY A 284 0.56 -4.47 -1.95
CA GLY A 284 -0.28 -3.30 -2.11
C GLY A 284 0.52 -2.13 -2.65
N ILE A 285 -0.11 -0.97 -2.78
CA ILE A 285 0.53 0.23 -3.34
C ILE A 285 0.40 1.46 -2.45
N SER A 286 -0.49 1.43 -1.45
CA SER A 286 -0.80 2.55 -0.57
C SER A 286 -1.29 2.03 0.79
N THR A 287 -0.35 1.79 1.69
CA THR A 287 -0.63 1.34 3.05
C THR A 287 -1.46 2.37 3.83
N SER A 288 -2.37 1.89 4.67
CA SER A 288 -3.25 2.70 5.51
C SER A 288 -3.21 2.25 6.97
N GLU A 289 -4.36 2.24 7.66
CA GLU A 289 -4.49 2.01 9.10
C GLU A 289 -3.68 0.79 9.59
N VAL A 290 -3.05 0.94 10.77
CA VAL A 290 -2.33 -0.13 11.47
C VAL A 290 -3.16 -0.54 12.69
N LEU A 291 -3.65 -1.77 12.72
CA LEU A 291 -4.55 -2.23 13.77
C LEU A 291 -4.17 -3.62 14.31
N THR A 292 -3.86 -3.70 15.60
CA THR A 292 -3.54 -4.99 16.25
C THR A 292 -4.78 -5.85 16.44
N ILE A 293 -4.68 -7.14 16.12
CA ILE A 293 -5.71 -8.16 16.39
C ILE A 293 -5.70 -8.46 17.88
N ASN A 294 -6.77 -8.09 18.57
CA ASN A 294 -6.84 -8.16 20.04
C ASN A 294 -7.56 -9.41 20.58
N SER A 295 -8.11 -10.26 19.71
CA SER A 295 -8.94 -11.41 20.12
C SER A 295 -8.82 -12.59 19.15
N ASP A 296 -8.79 -13.80 19.71
CA ASP A 296 -8.88 -15.05 18.93
C ASP A 296 -10.28 -15.27 18.33
N ALA A 297 -11.27 -14.47 18.74
CA ALA A 297 -12.59 -14.42 18.10
C ALA A 297 -12.51 -13.95 16.64
N PHE A 298 -11.40 -13.31 16.23
CA PHE A 298 -11.11 -12.92 14.85
C PHE A 298 -10.09 -13.86 14.17
N GLY A 299 -10.09 -15.13 14.56
CA GLY A 299 -9.20 -16.14 13.99
C GLY A 299 -7.88 -16.29 14.77
N PRO A 300 -6.99 -17.21 14.34
CA PRO A 300 -5.85 -17.69 15.12
C PRO A 300 -4.64 -16.74 15.12
N PHE A 301 -4.87 -15.43 15.01
CA PHE A 301 -3.85 -14.41 14.72
C PHE A 301 -3.77 -13.31 15.79
N LYS A 302 -4.34 -13.52 16.99
CA LYS A 302 -4.22 -12.57 18.09
C LYS A 302 -2.76 -12.14 18.32
N GLY A 303 -2.57 -10.85 18.57
CA GLY A 303 -1.27 -10.20 18.78
C GLY A 303 -0.57 -9.76 17.48
N GLN A 304 -1.05 -10.21 16.32
CA GLN A 304 -0.54 -9.74 15.03
C GLN A 304 -1.19 -8.43 14.59
N VAL A 305 -0.59 -7.79 13.60
CA VAL A 305 -1.01 -6.48 13.12
C VAL A 305 -1.69 -6.59 11.76
N LEU A 306 -2.81 -5.92 11.59
CA LEU A 306 -3.45 -5.68 10.30
C LEU A 306 -2.96 -4.37 9.72
N VAL A 307 -2.70 -4.34 8.42
CA VAL A 307 -2.39 -3.12 7.67
C VAL A 307 -3.31 -3.04 6.48
N GLY A 308 -4.08 -1.96 6.39
CA GLY A 308 -4.95 -1.72 5.23
C GLY A 308 -4.15 -1.30 4.00
N ASP A 309 -4.72 -1.50 2.82
CA ASP A 309 -4.20 -0.96 1.57
C ASP A 309 -5.33 -0.31 0.74
N GLN A 310 -5.14 0.97 0.41
CA GLN A 310 -6.12 1.76 -0.31
C GLN A 310 -6.16 1.36 -1.79
N GLY A 311 -5.01 1.17 -2.44
CA GLY A 311 -4.97 0.97 -3.89
C GLY A 311 -5.53 -0.39 -4.34
N HIS A 312 -5.16 -1.47 -3.66
CA HIS A 312 -5.60 -2.84 -3.97
C HIS A 312 -6.88 -3.25 -3.23
N SER A 313 -7.43 -2.36 -2.38
CA SER A 313 -8.67 -2.62 -1.63
C SER A 313 -8.58 -3.92 -0.84
N LYS A 314 -7.54 -4.03 -0.01
CA LYS A 314 -7.26 -5.22 0.78
C LYS A 314 -6.73 -4.91 2.17
N VAL A 315 -6.72 -5.93 3.02
CA VAL A 315 -6.08 -5.93 4.32
C VAL A 315 -4.98 -6.98 4.31
N MET A 316 -3.81 -6.62 4.79
CA MET A 316 -2.66 -7.49 4.97
C MET A 316 -2.43 -7.78 6.44
N ARG A 317 -1.70 -8.85 6.74
CA ARG A 317 -1.31 -9.23 8.09
C ARG A 317 0.20 -9.11 8.25
N ALA A 318 0.66 -8.71 9.43
CA ALA A 318 2.07 -8.66 9.79
C ALA A 318 2.30 -9.36 11.14
N PHE A 319 3.24 -10.30 11.13
CA PHE A 319 3.86 -10.87 12.33
C PHE A 319 5.08 -10.03 12.70
N LEU A 320 5.23 -9.70 13.98
CA LEU A 320 6.34 -8.92 14.53
C LEU A 320 7.10 -9.72 15.58
N GLU A 321 8.42 -9.54 15.62
CA GLU A 321 9.29 -10.01 16.69
C GLU A 321 10.40 -9.00 17.00
N LYS A 322 11.05 -9.15 18.16
CA LYS A 322 12.25 -8.39 18.52
C LYS A 322 13.47 -9.31 18.50
N VAL A 323 14.45 -9.00 17.67
CA VAL A 323 15.75 -9.70 17.64
C VAL A 323 16.85 -8.70 17.95
N LYS A 324 17.64 -8.96 18.99
CA LYS A 324 18.68 -8.03 19.48
C LYS A 324 18.14 -6.61 19.71
N GLY A 325 16.93 -6.52 20.28
CA GLY A 325 16.25 -5.24 20.54
C GLY A 325 15.65 -4.55 19.31
N LYS A 326 15.86 -5.05 18.09
CA LYS A 326 15.30 -4.49 16.86
C LYS A 326 13.98 -5.17 16.50
N TYR A 327 12.97 -4.37 16.19
CA TYR A 327 11.75 -4.87 15.57
C TYR A 327 12.03 -5.35 14.15
N GLN A 328 11.49 -6.52 13.82
CA GLN A 328 11.52 -7.12 12.50
C GLN A 328 10.34 -8.11 12.36
N GLY A 329 10.12 -8.70 11.19
CA GLY A 329 9.03 -9.67 11.02
C GLY A 329 8.59 -9.91 9.59
N ALA A 330 7.44 -10.55 9.42
CA ALA A 330 6.92 -10.94 8.11
C ALA A 330 5.55 -10.33 7.81
N SER A 331 5.36 -9.89 6.57
CA SER A 331 4.05 -9.56 6.02
C SER A 331 3.47 -10.73 5.22
N PHE A 332 2.15 -10.92 5.31
CA PHE A 332 1.37 -11.95 4.65
C PHE A 332 0.11 -11.34 4.01
N PRO A 333 -0.32 -11.81 2.83
CA PRO A 333 -1.67 -11.57 2.33
C PRO A 333 -2.72 -12.03 3.37
N PHE A 334 -3.91 -11.44 3.37
CA PHE A 334 -4.93 -11.80 4.35
C PHE A 334 -6.38 -11.73 3.84
N LEU A 335 -6.88 -10.54 3.48
CA LEU A 335 -8.26 -10.38 3.01
C LEU A 335 -8.34 -9.43 1.83
N GLU A 336 -8.99 -9.86 0.75
CA GLU A 336 -9.24 -9.05 -0.44
C GLU A 336 -10.74 -8.98 -0.79
N GLY A 337 -11.07 -8.13 -1.77
CA GLY A 337 -12.44 -8.05 -2.30
C GLY A 337 -13.36 -7.05 -1.58
N PHE A 338 -12.76 -6.06 -0.93
CA PHE A 338 -13.43 -4.88 -0.40
C PHE A 338 -14.01 -4.00 -1.52
N SER A 339 -15.08 -3.27 -1.24
CA SER A 339 -15.81 -2.52 -2.28
C SER A 339 -15.09 -1.26 -2.78
N SER A 340 -14.16 -0.73 -2.00
CA SER A 340 -13.36 0.48 -2.31
C SER A 340 -12.03 0.43 -1.54
N GLY A 341 -11.17 1.45 -1.69
CA GLY A 341 -9.86 1.48 -1.07
C GLY A 341 -9.89 1.57 0.45
N VAL A 342 -9.25 0.61 1.15
CA VAL A 342 -9.25 0.53 2.62
C VAL A 342 -8.40 1.65 3.22
N LEU A 343 -9.02 2.50 4.05
CA LEU A 343 -8.34 3.62 4.70
C LEU A 343 -8.36 3.54 6.24
N ARG A 344 -9.47 3.08 6.85
CA ARG A 344 -9.64 3.02 8.30
C ARG A 344 -10.21 1.69 8.74
N MET A 345 -9.80 1.24 9.92
CA MET A 345 -10.29 0.02 10.53
C MET A 345 -10.57 0.24 12.02
N ALA A 346 -11.60 -0.42 12.55
CA ALA A 346 -11.93 -0.38 13.97
C ALA A 346 -12.54 -1.71 14.43
N TRP A 347 -12.23 -2.11 15.66
CA TRP A 347 -12.86 -3.27 16.28
C TRP A 347 -14.24 -2.90 16.83
N GLY A 348 -15.26 -3.68 16.46
CA GLY A 348 -16.56 -3.66 17.13
C GLY A 348 -16.52 -4.45 18.46
N SER A 349 -17.52 -4.24 19.31
CA SER A 349 -17.70 -4.93 20.59
C SER A 349 -17.90 -6.44 20.44
N ASP A 350 -18.38 -6.89 19.28
CA ASP A 350 -18.54 -8.31 18.93
C ASP A 350 -17.29 -8.93 18.27
N HIS A 351 -16.16 -8.23 18.36
CA HIS A 351 -14.88 -8.60 17.73
C HIS A 351 -14.89 -8.66 16.19
N SER A 352 -15.94 -8.14 15.55
CA SER A 352 -15.92 -7.90 14.11
C SER A 352 -15.06 -6.69 13.76
N LEU A 353 -14.50 -6.72 12.54
CA LEU A 353 -13.67 -5.64 12.03
C LEU A 353 -14.51 -4.73 11.13
N PHE A 354 -14.69 -3.47 11.51
CA PHE A 354 -15.28 -2.46 10.64
C PHE A 354 -14.18 -1.84 9.78
N VAL A 355 -14.46 -1.70 8.48
CA VAL A 355 -13.52 -1.26 7.45
C VAL A 355 -14.14 -0.11 6.66
N GLY A 356 -13.54 1.06 6.81
CA GLY A 356 -13.93 2.29 6.13
C GLY A 356 -13.06 2.55 4.92
N MET A 357 -13.70 2.92 3.81
CA MET A 357 -13.07 2.96 2.50
C MET A 357 -13.33 4.25 1.73
N THR A 358 -12.40 4.59 0.83
CA THR A 358 -12.50 5.70 -0.12
C THR A 358 -11.58 5.47 -1.33
N SER A 359 -12.06 5.86 -2.51
CA SER A 359 -11.28 5.99 -3.75
C SER A 359 -10.95 7.45 -4.07
N ARG A 360 -11.15 8.36 -3.10
CA ARG A 360 -10.80 9.77 -3.28
C ARG A 360 -9.30 9.98 -3.26
N GLY A 361 -8.81 10.75 -4.21
CA GLY A 361 -7.39 10.99 -4.43
C GLY A 361 -6.77 9.95 -5.36
N TRP A 362 -7.03 8.67 -5.10
CA TRP A 362 -6.43 7.55 -5.83
C TRP A 362 -7.45 6.47 -6.15
N ALA A 363 -7.44 5.99 -7.40
CA ALA A 363 -8.30 4.87 -7.79
C ALA A 363 -7.93 3.62 -7.01
N SER A 364 -8.92 2.78 -6.75
CA SER A 364 -8.78 1.54 -6.01
C SER A 364 -9.29 0.36 -6.82
N THR A 365 -8.82 -0.86 -6.53
CA THR A 365 -9.32 -2.08 -7.19
C THR A 365 -10.80 -2.32 -6.91
N GLY A 366 -11.25 -2.03 -5.68
CA GLY A 366 -12.66 -1.91 -5.34
C GLY A 366 -13.28 -0.74 -6.13
N PRO A 367 -14.35 -0.98 -6.92
CA PRO A 367 -14.85 0.00 -7.89
C PRO A 367 -15.76 1.08 -7.29
N ALA A 368 -16.20 0.94 -6.04
CA ALA A 368 -17.04 1.95 -5.40
C ALA A 368 -16.21 3.18 -5.00
N LEU A 369 -16.85 4.36 -5.00
CA LEU A 369 -16.17 5.61 -4.63
C LEU A 369 -15.80 5.67 -3.15
N PHE A 370 -16.59 5.02 -2.31
CA PHE A 370 -16.38 4.87 -0.87
C PHE A 370 -17.24 3.71 -0.37
N GLY A 371 -16.99 3.26 0.85
CA GLY A 371 -17.76 2.18 1.46
C GLY A 371 -17.53 2.07 2.95
N LEU A 372 -18.42 1.32 3.59
CA LEU A 372 -18.27 0.85 4.95
C LEU A 372 -18.69 -0.62 4.98
N GLN A 373 -17.76 -1.48 5.38
CA GLN A 373 -17.98 -2.93 5.43
C GLN A 373 -17.59 -3.47 6.81
N ARG A 374 -18.18 -4.59 7.18
CA ARG A 374 -17.87 -5.35 8.39
C ARG A 374 -17.36 -6.72 8.01
N VAL A 375 -16.27 -7.14 8.62
CA VAL A 375 -15.69 -8.47 8.48
C VAL A 375 -15.99 -9.28 9.75
N ASN A 376 -16.50 -10.50 9.56
CA ASN A 376 -16.71 -11.46 10.64
C ASN A 376 -15.94 -12.74 10.35
N PHE A 377 -15.27 -13.28 11.37
CA PHE A 377 -14.70 -14.62 11.33
C PHE A 377 -15.82 -15.66 11.49
N LYS A 378 -15.80 -16.72 10.67
CA LYS A 378 -16.84 -17.76 10.63
C LYS A 378 -16.59 -18.91 11.62
N GLY A 379 -15.50 -18.86 12.37
CA GLY A 379 -15.13 -19.88 13.36
C GLY A 379 -14.27 -21.03 12.83
N ALA A 380 -14.24 -21.26 11.51
CA ALA A 380 -13.37 -22.28 10.92
C ALA A 380 -11.92 -21.76 10.81
N THR A 381 -10.95 -22.50 11.36
CA THR A 381 -9.53 -22.12 11.27
C THR A 381 -8.98 -22.39 9.86
N PRO A 382 -8.49 -21.38 9.13
CA PRO A 382 -7.79 -21.61 7.85
C PRO A 382 -6.46 -22.30 8.08
N PHE A 383 -5.96 -23.05 7.08
CA PHE A 383 -4.57 -23.51 7.06
C PHE A 383 -3.67 -22.43 6.45
N GLU A 384 -2.83 -21.82 7.28
CA GLU A 384 -1.98 -20.68 6.94
C GLU A 384 -0.65 -20.71 7.70
N ILE A 385 0.33 -19.97 7.19
CA ILE A 385 1.52 -19.59 7.95
C ILE A 385 1.10 -18.55 8.98
N LYS A 386 1.02 -18.96 10.24
CA LYS A 386 0.71 -18.09 11.37
C LYS A 386 1.87 -17.13 11.63
N ALA A 387 3.10 -17.64 11.79
CA ALA A 387 4.27 -16.82 12.06
C ALA A 387 5.49 -17.34 11.30
N MET A 388 6.42 -16.43 11.01
CA MET A 388 7.73 -16.74 10.46
C MET A 388 8.74 -16.07 11.37
N ARG A 389 9.59 -16.84 12.03
CA ARG A 389 10.57 -16.34 13.01
C ARG A 389 11.98 -16.50 12.48
N ALA A 390 12.79 -15.45 12.59
CA ALA A 390 14.20 -15.55 12.26
C ALA A 390 14.91 -16.52 13.21
N GLN A 391 15.88 -17.22 12.66
CA GLN A 391 16.77 -18.11 13.38
C GLN A 391 18.19 -17.88 12.86
N SER A 392 19.21 -18.36 13.56
CA SER A 392 20.62 -18.08 13.21
C SER A 392 21.02 -18.54 11.79
N ASN A 393 20.31 -19.51 11.23
CA ASN A 393 20.58 -20.09 9.90
C ASN A 393 19.30 -20.41 9.09
N GLY A 394 18.23 -19.62 9.25
CA GLY A 394 17.00 -19.81 8.47
C GLY A 394 15.77 -19.22 9.14
N PHE A 395 14.60 -19.84 8.93
CA PHE A 395 13.35 -19.45 9.59
C PHE A 395 12.62 -20.62 10.28
N GLU A 396 11.92 -20.35 11.37
CA GLU A 396 10.88 -21.24 11.91
C GLU A 396 9.52 -20.75 11.40
N LEU A 397 8.78 -21.60 10.71
CA LEU A 397 7.42 -21.35 10.24
C LEU A 397 6.44 -22.00 11.21
N GLU A 398 5.55 -21.23 11.83
CA GLU A 398 4.42 -21.74 12.62
C GLU A 398 3.16 -21.72 11.77
N PHE A 399 2.39 -22.82 11.80
CA PHE A 399 1.16 -22.99 11.03
C PHE A 399 -0.08 -23.00 11.93
N THR A 400 -1.19 -22.49 11.40
CA THR A 400 -2.49 -22.44 12.08
C THR A 400 -3.17 -23.81 12.23
N LEU A 401 -2.69 -24.84 11.54
CA LEU A 401 -3.10 -26.26 11.67
C LEU A 401 -1.86 -27.17 11.50
N PRO A 402 -1.89 -28.43 11.99
CA PRO A 402 -0.82 -29.37 11.76
C PRO A 402 -0.60 -29.62 10.27
N VAL A 403 0.66 -29.62 9.82
CA VAL A 403 1.08 -29.86 8.44
C VAL A 403 1.08 -31.36 8.09
N ASN A 404 0.98 -31.67 6.80
CA ASN A 404 1.38 -33.00 6.31
C ASN A 404 2.90 -33.14 6.50
N LYS A 405 3.32 -33.88 7.54
CA LYS A 405 4.73 -33.98 7.94
C LYS A 405 5.65 -34.50 6.84
N LYS A 406 5.17 -35.43 5.99
CA LYS A 406 5.97 -35.98 4.89
C LYS A 406 6.25 -34.92 3.83
N GLN A 407 5.23 -34.15 3.44
CA GLN A 407 5.41 -33.03 2.51
C GLN A 407 6.26 -31.93 3.15
N ALA A 408 5.95 -31.56 4.39
CA ALA A 408 6.62 -30.45 5.05
C ALA A 408 8.12 -30.67 5.31
N ALA A 409 8.58 -31.93 5.32
CA ALA A 409 10.00 -32.29 5.43
C ALA A 409 10.76 -32.22 4.08
N ASP A 410 10.06 -32.05 2.96
CA ASP A 410 10.67 -31.84 1.65
C ASP A 410 11.05 -30.36 1.47
N ALA A 411 12.36 -30.10 1.50
CA ALA A 411 12.91 -28.75 1.36
C ALA A 411 12.56 -28.11 0.01
N SER A 412 12.27 -28.89 -1.04
CA SER A 412 11.94 -28.38 -2.38
C SER A 412 10.59 -27.67 -2.45
N LEU A 413 9.72 -27.85 -1.45
CA LEU A 413 8.45 -27.12 -1.36
C LEU A 413 8.66 -25.66 -0.96
N TYR A 414 9.83 -25.29 -0.45
CA TYR A 414 10.13 -23.94 0.02
C TYR A 414 11.14 -23.28 -0.92
N SER A 415 10.80 -22.09 -1.41
CA SER A 415 11.75 -21.25 -2.13
C SER A 415 11.86 -19.90 -1.45
N VAL A 416 13.10 -19.43 -1.27
CA VAL A 416 13.37 -18.12 -0.67
C VAL A 416 14.14 -17.25 -1.65
N THR A 417 13.72 -15.99 -1.79
CA THR A 417 14.41 -14.98 -2.60
C THR A 417 14.66 -13.73 -1.75
N GLY A 418 15.92 -13.35 -1.59
CA GLY A 418 16.34 -12.16 -0.86
C GLY A 418 16.50 -10.95 -1.77
N PHE A 419 15.99 -9.79 -1.37
CA PHE A 419 16.14 -8.52 -2.11
C PHE A 419 16.05 -7.30 -1.19
N THR A 420 16.35 -6.11 -1.68
CA THR A 420 16.19 -4.86 -0.92
C THR A 420 15.86 -3.68 -1.84
N TYR A 421 15.79 -2.47 -1.29
CA TYR A 421 15.52 -1.23 -2.03
C TYR A 421 16.71 -0.27 -1.93
N ALA A 422 16.89 0.54 -2.97
CA ALA A 422 17.81 1.67 -2.90
C ALA A 422 17.17 2.82 -2.12
N TYR A 423 17.98 3.53 -1.35
CA TYR A 423 17.59 4.70 -0.59
C TYR A 423 18.10 5.97 -1.27
N HIS A 424 17.18 6.70 -1.88
CA HIS A 424 17.49 7.89 -2.68
C HIS A 424 16.29 8.81 -2.83
N LYS A 425 16.52 10.06 -3.24
CA LYS A 425 15.46 11.06 -3.43
C LYS A 425 14.49 10.78 -4.58
N THR A 426 14.83 9.91 -5.53
CA THR A 426 13.93 9.57 -6.65
C THR A 426 12.70 8.84 -6.13
N TYR A 427 11.56 9.02 -6.79
CA TYR A 427 10.28 8.44 -6.39
C TYR A 427 10.31 6.91 -6.45
N GLY A 428 9.98 6.28 -5.32
CA GLY A 428 9.95 4.83 -5.18
C GLY A 428 11.32 4.20 -5.32
N SER A 429 11.38 2.88 -5.34
CA SER A 429 12.61 2.16 -5.68
C SER A 429 12.25 0.82 -6.30
N PRO A 430 12.87 0.43 -7.43
CA PRO A 430 12.75 -0.94 -7.89
C PRO A 430 13.38 -1.89 -6.86
N ILE A 431 13.01 -3.16 -6.95
CA ILE A 431 13.72 -4.21 -6.22
C ILE A 431 15.16 -4.30 -6.75
N ILE A 432 16.13 -4.26 -5.86
CA ILE A 432 17.56 -4.41 -6.16
C ILE A 432 18.18 -5.59 -5.40
N ASN A 433 19.34 -6.03 -5.88
CA ASN A 433 20.12 -7.11 -5.26
C ASN A 433 19.33 -8.41 -5.05
N GLN A 434 18.34 -8.67 -5.91
CA GLN A 434 17.51 -9.88 -5.87
C GLN A 434 18.37 -11.11 -6.14
N GLN A 435 18.34 -12.07 -5.22
CA GLN A 435 19.09 -13.30 -5.29
C GLN A 435 18.31 -14.46 -4.64
N PRO A 436 18.35 -15.67 -5.21
CA PRO A 436 17.80 -16.85 -4.54
C PRO A 436 18.61 -17.17 -3.28
N CYS A 437 17.91 -17.62 -2.24
CA CYS A 437 18.48 -18.14 -1.00
C CYS A 437 18.13 -19.63 -0.91
N ALA A 438 19.14 -20.51 -0.90
CA ALA A 438 18.92 -21.95 -1.02
C ALA A 438 18.30 -22.50 0.27
N VAL A 439 17.17 -23.18 0.16
CA VAL A 439 16.60 -23.97 1.27
C VAL A 439 17.22 -25.36 1.23
N VAL A 440 18.14 -25.65 2.14
CA VAL A 440 18.96 -26.88 2.11
C VAL A 440 18.39 -28.00 2.96
N LYS A 441 17.53 -27.68 3.92
CA LYS A 441 16.93 -28.63 4.85
C LYS A 441 15.64 -28.09 5.41
N SER A 442 14.69 -28.98 5.70
CA SER A 442 13.50 -28.66 6.49
C SER A 442 13.25 -29.73 7.56
N GLU A 443 12.85 -29.32 8.75
CA GLU A 443 12.57 -30.20 9.89
C GLU A 443 11.21 -29.86 10.47
N VAL A 444 10.39 -30.88 10.71
CA VAL A 444 9.02 -30.73 11.19
C VAL A 444 8.95 -31.09 12.66
N SER A 445 8.34 -30.21 13.45
CA SER A 445 8.05 -30.44 14.86
C SER A 445 7.12 -31.65 15.10
N GLU A 446 7.17 -32.20 16.31
CA GLU A 446 6.38 -33.37 16.70
C GLU A 446 4.87 -33.14 16.61
N ASP A 447 4.38 -31.94 16.94
CA ASP A 447 2.95 -31.60 16.81
C ASP A 447 2.55 -31.22 15.37
N GLY A 448 3.53 -31.14 14.45
CA GLY A 448 3.32 -30.71 13.07
C GLY A 448 2.92 -29.24 12.93
N ARG A 449 2.99 -28.43 13.99
CA ARG A 449 2.62 -27.01 13.95
C ARG A 449 3.75 -26.10 13.52
N ARG A 450 4.98 -26.60 13.55
CA ARG A 450 6.18 -25.83 13.17
C ARG A 450 7.04 -26.59 12.17
N VAL A 451 7.61 -25.83 11.24
CA VAL A 451 8.64 -26.30 10.32
C VAL A 451 9.84 -25.36 10.42
N ARG A 452 11.00 -25.90 10.77
CA ARG A 452 12.28 -25.21 10.70
C ARG A 452 12.83 -25.38 9.29
N ILE A 453 13.02 -24.28 8.56
CA ILE A 453 13.74 -24.28 7.28
C ILE A 453 15.13 -23.68 7.45
N TYR A 454 16.13 -24.36 6.88
CA TYR A 454 17.52 -23.93 6.86
C TYR A 454 17.81 -23.25 5.53
N VAL A 455 18.24 -22.00 5.60
CA VAL A 455 18.33 -21.13 4.42
C VAL A 455 19.74 -20.55 4.32
N GLU A 456 20.42 -20.81 3.22
CA GLU A 456 21.70 -20.21 2.90
C GLU A 456 21.53 -18.87 2.17
N GLY A 457 22.40 -17.90 2.45
CA GLY A 457 22.37 -16.59 1.79
C GLY A 457 21.40 -15.57 2.40
N LEU A 458 20.96 -15.77 3.65
CA LEU A 458 20.27 -14.71 4.40
C LEU A 458 21.16 -13.49 4.61
N ARG A 459 20.58 -12.29 4.53
CA ARG A 459 21.29 -11.00 4.61
C ARG A 459 20.51 -10.06 5.52
N GLU A 460 21.15 -9.49 6.54
CA GLU A 460 20.54 -8.40 7.31
C GLU A 460 20.33 -7.16 6.41
N GLY A 461 19.25 -6.43 6.62
CA GLY A 461 18.83 -5.29 5.79
C GLY A 461 18.07 -5.66 4.52
N TYR A 462 17.72 -6.94 4.36
CA TYR A 462 17.01 -7.46 3.19
C TYR A 462 15.63 -7.98 3.57
N ILE A 463 14.79 -8.06 2.54
CA ILE A 463 13.50 -8.73 2.55
C ILE A 463 13.69 -10.11 1.94
N HIS A 464 13.11 -11.14 2.54
CA HIS A 464 13.14 -12.51 2.06
C HIS A 464 11.71 -12.94 1.73
N GLU A 465 11.41 -13.01 0.45
CA GLU A 465 10.18 -13.64 -0.04
C GLU A 465 10.30 -15.14 0.18
N LEU A 466 9.32 -15.73 0.87
CA LEU A 466 9.12 -17.16 1.01
C LEU A 466 7.90 -17.57 0.19
N HIS A 467 8.05 -18.55 -0.70
CA HIS A 467 6.94 -19.29 -1.29
C HIS A 467 6.91 -20.72 -0.77
N VAL A 468 5.72 -21.24 -0.49
CA VAL A 468 5.47 -22.62 -0.06
C VAL A 468 4.56 -23.31 -1.06
N ASN A 469 5.11 -24.21 -1.87
CA ASN A 469 4.40 -24.78 -3.01
C ASN A 469 3.68 -26.08 -2.64
N GLY A 470 2.36 -26.12 -2.79
CA GLY A 470 1.58 -27.36 -2.71
C GLY A 470 1.51 -28.03 -1.33
N LEU A 471 2.02 -27.39 -0.26
CA LEU A 471 1.93 -27.92 1.09
C LEU A 471 0.47 -27.99 1.55
N GLN A 472 0.10 -29.14 2.13
CA GLN A 472 -1.22 -29.37 2.72
C GLN A 472 -1.12 -29.55 4.24
N SER A 473 -2.24 -29.29 4.92
CA SER A 473 -2.42 -29.69 6.31
C SER A 473 -2.48 -31.22 6.42
N GLN A 474 -2.35 -31.75 7.64
CA GLN A 474 -2.57 -33.16 7.92
C GLN A 474 -3.98 -33.63 7.51
N SER A 475 -4.96 -32.72 7.52
CA SER A 475 -6.34 -32.98 7.11
C SER A 475 -6.59 -32.74 5.60
N GLY A 476 -5.55 -32.47 4.81
CA GLY A 476 -5.66 -32.28 3.35
C GLY A 476 -6.11 -30.88 2.90
N LEU A 477 -6.14 -29.88 3.78
CA LEU A 477 -6.41 -28.50 3.38
C LEU A 477 -5.17 -27.90 2.69
N SER A 478 -5.35 -27.28 1.53
CA SER A 478 -4.29 -26.48 0.90
C SER A 478 -4.02 -25.20 1.69
N LEU A 479 -2.77 -24.76 1.69
CA LEU A 479 -2.36 -23.50 2.29
C LEU A 479 -3.13 -22.34 1.64
N LEU A 480 -3.82 -21.52 2.43
CA LEU A 480 -4.68 -20.46 1.91
C LEU A 480 -3.86 -19.35 1.24
N HIS A 481 -2.85 -18.85 1.96
CA HIS A 481 -1.84 -17.93 1.44
C HIS A 481 -0.48 -18.58 1.52
N ASN A 482 0.17 -18.73 0.37
CA ASN A 482 1.40 -19.50 0.24
C ASN A 482 2.67 -18.65 0.10
N VAL A 483 2.54 -17.34 0.30
CA VAL A 483 3.65 -16.38 0.21
C VAL A 483 3.74 -15.54 1.48
N GLY A 484 4.96 -15.20 1.87
CA GLY A 484 5.24 -14.24 2.93
C GLY A 484 6.55 -13.48 2.68
N TYR A 485 6.67 -12.28 3.24
CA TYR A 485 7.83 -11.40 3.03
C TYR A 485 8.45 -11.02 4.37
N TYR A 486 9.58 -11.65 4.70
CA TYR A 486 10.26 -11.41 5.97
C TYR A 486 11.27 -10.26 5.84
N THR A 487 11.14 -9.21 6.65
CA THR A 487 12.13 -8.14 6.79
C THR A 487 13.14 -8.54 7.85
N LEU A 488 14.41 -8.71 7.48
CA LEU A 488 15.47 -9.19 8.39
C LEU A 488 16.42 -8.07 8.80
N ASN A 489 16.20 -7.46 9.97
CA ASN A 489 17.07 -6.38 10.48
C ASN A 489 18.24 -6.88 11.34
N ALA A 490 18.08 -8.05 11.95
CA ALA A 490 19.09 -8.71 12.76
C ALA A 490 18.93 -10.24 12.70
N ILE A 491 20.05 -10.95 12.60
CA ILE A 491 20.09 -12.41 12.73
C ILE A 491 20.26 -12.78 14.22
N PRO A 492 19.41 -13.66 14.80
CA PRO A 492 19.55 -14.13 16.18
C PRO A 492 20.88 -14.84 16.43
N ALA A 493 21.36 -14.81 17.67
CA ALA A 493 22.50 -15.63 18.08
C ALA A 493 22.11 -17.13 18.06
N GLY A 494 23.03 -18.02 17.72
CA GLY A 494 22.78 -19.46 17.73
C GLY A 494 24.05 -20.30 17.64
N VAL A 495 23.94 -21.58 18.01
CA VAL A 495 25.02 -22.59 17.96
C VAL A 495 24.85 -23.42 16.69
N GLY A 496 25.58 -23.08 15.64
CA GLY A 496 25.52 -23.74 14.33
C GLY A 496 26.35 -22.95 13.32
N PRO A 497 26.74 -23.52 12.16
CA PRO A 497 27.52 -22.77 11.18
C PRO A 497 26.69 -21.55 10.78
N SER A 498 27.19 -20.36 11.14
CA SER A 498 26.65 -19.09 10.65
C SER A 498 26.55 -19.23 9.14
N CYS A 499 25.41 -18.88 8.54
CA CYS A 499 25.33 -18.73 7.10
C CYS A 499 26.54 -17.87 6.70
N ALA A 500 27.49 -18.45 5.99
CA ALA A 500 28.69 -17.73 5.60
C ALA A 500 28.21 -16.53 4.80
N VAL A 501 28.32 -15.34 5.39
CA VAL A 501 28.01 -14.10 4.72
C VAL A 501 29.07 -13.98 3.64
N THR A 502 28.76 -14.39 2.41
CA THR A 502 29.58 -14.02 1.27
C THR A 502 29.39 -12.52 1.07
N THR A 503 30.20 -11.75 1.80
CA THR A 503 30.39 -10.31 1.59
C THR A 503 31.13 -10.11 0.27
N LYS A 504 30.52 -10.48 -0.86
CA LYS A 504 30.79 -9.77 -2.10
C LYS A 504 29.83 -8.60 -2.13
N SER A 505 30.23 -7.53 -1.44
CA SER A 505 29.78 -6.18 -1.77
C SER A 505 30.11 -5.96 -3.23
N LEU A 506 29.14 -6.21 -4.11
CA LEU A 506 29.16 -5.59 -5.42
C LEU A 506 28.92 -4.12 -5.11
N ALA A 507 29.98 -3.33 -5.26
CA ALA A 507 29.88 -1.88 -5.34
C ALA A 507 28.63 -1.56 -6.15
N ALA A 508 27.79 -0.68 -5.60
CA ALA A 508 26.66 -0.11 -6.33
C ALA A 508 27.21 0.35 -7.67
N SER A 509 27.03 -0.47 -8.71
CA SER A 509 27.30 -0.01 -10.05
C SER A 509 26.29 1.10 -10.23
N GLY A 510 26.80 2.33 -10.33
CA GLY A 510 26.06 3.50 -10.73
C GLY A 510 25.60 3.34 -12.18
N ALA A 511 24.87 2.25 -12.46
CA ALA A 511 23.97 2.20 -13.58
C ALA A 511 22.96 3.30 -13.29
N SER A 512 23.18 4.44 -13.93
CA SER A 512 22.10 5.35 -14.24
C SER A 512 20.89 4.51 -14.61
N ASN A 513 19.78 4.70 -13.89
CA ASN A 513 18.49 4.12 -14.21
C ASN A 513 18.10 4.60 -15.63
N LYS A 514 18.67 4.02 -16.68
CA LYS A 514 17.98 3.88 -17.96
C LYS A 514 16.80 2.98 -17.60
N GLY A 515 15.62 3.57 -17.46
CA GLY A 515 14.42 2.84 -17.01
C GLY A 515 14.29 1.52 -17.76
N ALA A 516 13.90 0.45 -17.06
CA ALA A 516 13.60 -0.80 -17.74
C ALA A 516 12.53 -0.57 -18.83
N CYS A 517 12.61 -1.32 -19.94
CA CYS A 517 11.72 -1.14 -21.10
C CYS A 517 11.16 -2.47 -21.62
N GLY A 518 10.83 -3.38 -20.70
CA GLY A 518 10.41 -4.74 -21.04
C GLY A 518 11.54 -5.65 -21.52
N THR A 519 11.16 -6.85 -21.96
CA THR A 519 12.10 -7.90 -22.39
C THR A 519 12.45 -7.83 -23.89
N ASP A 520 11.65 -7.13 -24.70
CA ASP A 520 11.81 -7.08 -26.16
C ASP A 520 12.23 -5.67 -26.62
N PRO A 521 13.52 -5.44 -26.90
CA PRO A 521 14.03 -4.13 -27.30
C PRO A 521 13.48 -3.68 -28.67
N THR A 522 12.97 -4.59 -29.50
CA THR A 522 12.38 -4.24 -30.81
C THR A 522 11.03 -3.53 -30.65
N LYS A 523 10.39 -3.65 -29.49
CA LYS A 523 9.12 -3.01 -29.16
C LYS A 523 9.27 -1.64 -28.49
N CYS A 524 10.48 -1.28 -28.04
CA CYS A 524 10.82 0.01 -27.43
C CYS A 524 12.03 0.66 -28.12
N VAL A 525 11.85 1.05 -29.38
CA VAL A 525 12.92 1.69 -30.18
C VAL A 525 12.98 3.18 -29.83
N SER A 526 13.94 3.61 -29.00
CA SER A 526 14.04 5.00 -28.50
C SER A 526 14.83 5.96 -29.38
N VAL A 527 15.47 5.46 -30.44
CA VAL A 527 16.27 6.23 -31.40
C VAL A 527 15.63 6.08 -32.78
N GLN A 528 15.56 7.17 -33.54
CA GLN A 528 14.99 7.12 -34.90
C GLN A 528 15.73 6.07 -35.75
N PRO A 529 15.02 5.14 -36.42
CA PRO A 529 15.66 4.17 -37.29
C PRO A 529 16.46 4.84 -38.41
N ALA A 530 17.69 4.36 -38.68
CA ALA A 530 18.61 4.98 -39.64
C ALA A 530 18.04 5.14 -41.07
N GLY A 531 17.07 4.31 -41.46
CA GLY A 531 16.38 4.39 -42.76
C GLY A 531 15.20 5.37 -42.81
N TRP A 532 14.93 6.12 -41.74
CA TRP A 532 13.89 7.13 -41.72
C TRP A 532 14.52 8.52 -41.90
N ALA A 533 14.11 9.24 -42.95
CA ALA A 533 14.46 10.66 -43.10
C ALA A 533 13.76 11.51 -42.02
N LYS A 534 12.45 11.26 -41.84
CA LYS A 534 11.61 11.79 -40.75
C LYS A 534 10.46 10.81 -40.48
N PRO A 535 9.82 10.84 -39.29
CA PRO A 535 8.54 10.16 -39.11
C PRO A 535 7.47 10.79 -40.02
N ASP A 536 6.52 9.97 -40.46
CA ASP A 536 5.34 10.42 -41.21
C ASP A 536 4.39 11.20 -40.28
N ILE A 537 4.34 10.81 -39.00
CA ILE A 537 3.54 11.45 -37.96
C ILE A 537 4.25 11.44 -36.61
N THR A 538 4.10 12.53 -35.86
CA THR A 538 4.52 12.61 -34.46
C THR A 538 3.29 12.73 -33.57
N LEU A 539 3.12 11.79 -32.65
CA LEU A 539 2.07 11.75 -31.64
C LEU A 539 2.64 12.20 -30.30
N GLN A 540 1.87 12.94 -29.52
CA GLN A 540 2.21 13.30 -28.15
C GLN A 540 1.12 12.82 -27.22
N VAL A 541 1.52 12.17 -26.14
CA VAL A 541 0.65 11.74 -25.05
C VAL A 541 1.30 12.15 -23.75
N GLY A 542 0.56 12.87 -22.92
CA GLY A 542 0.88 13.19 -21.55
C GLY A 542 0.05 12.38 -20.55
N THR A 543 0.24 12.67 -19.28
CA THR A 543 -0.60 12.18 -18.18
C THR A 543 -1.40 13.33 -17.57
N LYS A 544 -2.52 13.03 -16.91
CA LYS A 544 -3.31 13.98 -16.15
C LYS A 544 -3.85 13.34 -14.86
N PRO A 545 -4.21 14.14 -13.84
CA PRO A 545 -4.70 13.61 -12.57
C PRO A 545 -5.84 12.61 -12.70
N GLY A 546 -5.85 11.63 -11.79
CA GLY A 546 -6.86 10.56 -11.76
C GLY A 546 -6.52 9.36 -12.63
N LEU A 547 -5.22 9.04 -12.79
CA LEU A 547 -4.71 7.89 -13.55
C LEU A 547 -5.23 7.87 -15.00
N LYS A 548 -4.97 8.94 -15.75
CA LYS A 548 -5.41 9.07 -17.14
C LYS A 548 -4.28 9.56 -18.03
N PHE A 549 -4.29 9.08 -19.27
CA PHE A 549 -3.64 9.79 -20.35
C PHE A 549 -4.40 11.09 -20.66
N ASP A 550 -3.69 12.13 -21.06
CA ASP A 550 -4.32 13.40 -21.44
C ASP A 550 -5.12 13.27 -22.74
N VAL A 551 -4.62 12.46 -23.68
CA VAL A 551 -5.23 12.07 -24.95
C VAL A 551 -5.92 10.71 -24.79
N ALA A 552 -7.19 10.63 -25.18
CA ALA A 552 -7.98 9.40 -25.15
C ALA A 552 -7.94 8.63 -26.49
N GLU A 553 -7.77 9.34 -27.60
CA GLU A 553 -7.74 8.76 -28.93
C GLU A 553 -6.60 9.38 -29.75
N LEU A 554 -5.80 8.52 -30.37
CA LEU A 554 -4.77 8.86 -31.34
C LEU A 554 -5.19 8.30 -32.70
N GLU A 555 -4.83 8.97 -33.79
CA GLU A 555 -5.12 8.47 -35.14
C GLU A 555 -3.84 8.39 -35.99
N VAL A 556 -3.68 7.29 -36.71
CA VAL A 556 -2.57 7.07 -37.66
C VAL A 556 -3.06 6.33 -38.90
N THR A 557 -2.36 6.50 -40.02
CA THR A 557 -2.61 5.70 -41.23
C THR A 557 -1.86 4.38 -41.15
N ALA A 558 -2.50 3.29 -41.58
CA ALA A 558 -1.90 1.96 -41.63
C ALA A 558 -0.52 1.98 -42.32
N GLY A 559 0.49 1.43 -41.64
CA GLY A 559 1.87 1.36 -42.13
C GLY A 559 2.68 2.67 -42.08
N SER A 560 2.15 3.76 -41.52
CA SER A 560 2.91 5.01 -41.36
C SER A 560 4.06 4.88 -40.36
N LYS A 561 5.15 5.62 -40.58
CA LYS A 561 6.27 5.79 -39.65
C LYS A 561 5.87 6.72 -38.50
N VAL A 562 5.68 6.18 -37.31
CA VAL A 562 5.21 6.93 -36.14
C VAL A 562 6.37 7.23 -35.19
N LYS A 563 6.45 8.49 -34.74
CA LYS A 563 7.15 8.88 -33.51
C LYS A 563 6.11 9.14 -32.43
N LEU A 564 6.12 8.38 -31.34
CA LEU A 564 5.28 8.64 -30.18
C LEU A 564 6.13 9.23 -29.07
N VAL A 565 5.76 10.42 -28.60
CA VAL A 565 6.34 11.07 -27.42
C VAL A 565 5.40 10.84 -26.26
N PHE A 566 5.88 10.14 -25.22
CA PHE A 566 5.17 10.00 -23.97
C PHE A 566 5.80 10.90 -22.91
N ASN A 567 5.01 11.81 -22.35
CA ASN A 567 5.39 12.73 -21.28
C ASN A 567 4.70 12.26 -19.99
N ASN A 568 5.47 11.88 -18.98
CA ASN A 568 4.91 11.63 -17.66
C ASN A 568 4.91 12.94 -16.86
N ASN A 569 3.80 13.67 -16.95
CA ASN A 569 3.53 14.90 -16.20
C ASN A 569 2.81 14.64 -14.87
N ASP A 570 2.83 13.38 -14.40
CA ASP A 570 2.21 12.96 -13.15
C ASP A 570 3.26 12.86 -12.03
N ASP A 571 2.79 12.72 -10.81
CA ASP A 571 3.62 12.58 -9.62
C ASP A 571 4.09 11.14 -9.34
N MET A 572 3.79 10.21 -10.24
CA MET A 572 4.08 8.80 -10.09
C MET A 572 4.67 8.16 -11.34
N LEU A 573 4.97 6.86 -11.26
CA LEU A 573 5.53 6.09 -12.37
C LEU A 573 4.44 5.67 -13.37
N HIS A 574 4.70 5.88 -14.66
CA HIS A 574 3.81 5.46 -15.73
C HIS A 574 4.57 4.90 -16.93
N ASN A 575 3.95 3.97 -17.64
CA ASN A 575 4.37 3.56 -18.96
C ASN A 575 3.18 3.63 -19.94
N LEU A 576 3.47 3.46 -21.22
CA LEU A 576 2.45 3.35 -22.26
C LEU A 576 2.74 2.11 -23.10
N VAL A 577 1.81 1.16 -23.09
CA VAL A 577 1.90 -0.11 -23.80
C VAL A 577 0.78 -0.19 -24.83
N ILE A 578 1.14 -0.22 -26.11
CA ILE A 578 0.21 -0.42 -27.23
C ILE A 578 0.02 -1.92 -27.43
N THR A 579 -1.23 -2.35 -27.47
CA THR A 579 -1.62 -3.77 -27.49
C THR A 579 -2.38 -4.12 -28.76
N ALA A 580 -2.46 -5.42 -29.05
CA ALA A 580 -3.33 -5.94 -30.09
C ALA A 580 -4.81 -5.61 -29.79
N PRO A 581 -5.69 -5.55 -30.82
CA PRO A 581 -7.09 -5.17 -30.64
C PRO A 581 -7.80 -6.00 -29.56
N GLY A 582 -8.46 -5.33 -28.62
CA GLY A 582 -9.17 -5.96 -27.50
C GLY A 582 -8.29 -6.60 -26.42
N LYS A 583 -6.96 -6.40 -26.44
CA LYS A 583 -6.02 -7.06 -25.51
C LYS A 583 -5.51 -6.20 -24.36
N GLY A 584 -5.87 -4.92 -24.29
CA GLY A 584 -5.42 -3.98 -23.25
C GLY A 584 -5.54 -4.55 -21.82
N ASP A 585 -6.74 -5.01 -21.44
CA ASP A 585 -7.00 -5.57 -20.11
C ASP A 585 -6.26 -6.89 -19.84
N ALA A 586 -6.07 -7.73 -20.87
CA ALA A 586 -5.36 -9.00 -20.72
C ALA A 586 -3.86 -8.77 -20.48
N VAL A 587 -3.26 -7.83 -21.23
CA VAL A 587 -1.87 -7.42 -21.05
C VAL A 587 -1.67 -6.76 -19.68
N GLY A 588 -2.59 -5.89 -19.26
CA GLY A 588 -2.54 -5.27 -17.93
C GLY A 588 -2.60 -6.29 -16.77
N LYS A 589 -3.32 -7.41 -16.95
CA LYS A 589 -3.35 -8.50 -15.95
C LYS A 589 -2.04 -9.27 -15.89
N LEU A 590 -1.50 -9.63 -17.05
CA LEU A 590 -0.19 -10.28 -17.12
C LEU A 590 0.89 -9.43 -16.45
N ALA A 591 0.82 -8.10 -16.58
CA ALA A 591 1.73 -7.17 -15.91
C ALA A 591 1.64 -7.23 -14.37
N MET A 592 0.44 -7.39 -13.82
CA MET A 592 0.19 -7.54 -12.38
C MET A 592 0.72 -8.85 -11.82
N GLU A 593 0.72 -9.91 -12.64
CA GLU A 593 1.12 -11.27 -12.25
C GLU A 593 2.65 -11.48 -12.29
N MET A 594 3.43 -10.47 -12.70
CA MET A 594 4.88 -10.60 -12.89
C MET A 594 5.69 -10.79 -11.59
N GLY A 595 5.07 -10.64 -10.42
CA GLY A 595 5.74 -10.83 -9.13
C GLY A 595 6.96 -9.91 -8.95
N LEU A 596 8.01 -10.41 -8.29
CA LEU A 596 9.27 -9.68 -8.09
C LEU A 596 9.94 -9.21 -9.40
N SER A 597 9.68 -9.88 -10.53
CA SER A 597 10.25 -9.53 -11.83
C SER A 597 9.61 -8.31 -12.49
N GLY A 598 8.43 -7.87 -12.02
CA GLY A 598 7.67 -6.77 -12.63
C GLY A 598 8.49 -5.48 -12.74
N SER A 599 9.12 -5.04 -11.66
CA SER A 599 9.90 -3.79 -11.66
C SER A 599 11.12 -3.82 -12.59
N GLN A 600 11.76 -4.99 -12.73
CA GLN A 600 12.93 -5.16 -13.61
C GLN A 600 12.56 -5.13 -15.10
N LEU A 601 11.30 -5.43 -15.40
CA LEU A 601 10.78 -5.48 -16.76
C LEU A 601 9.83 -4.32 -17.06
N ALA A 602 9.83 -3.27 -16.21
CA ALA A 602 8.94 -2.12 -16.30
C ALA A 602 7.45 -2.48 -16.40
N TYR A 603 7.07 -3.61 -15.82
CA TYR A 603 5.72 -4.18 -15.89
C TYR A 603 5.21 -4.39 -17.32
N VAL A 604 6.12 -4.57 -18.28
CA VAL A 604 5.78 -4.96 -19.66
C VAL A 604 5.90 -6.48 -19.78
N PRO A 605 4.79 -7.23 -19.85
CA PRO A 605 4.85 -8.69 -19.91
C PRO A 605 5.39 -9.17 -21.27
N GLY A 606 6.06 -10.33 -21.27
CA GLY A 606 6.57 -11.00 -22.46
C GLY A 606 5.48 -11.61 -23.37
N SER A 607 4.39 -10.87 -23.62
CA SER A 607 3.26 -11.31 -24.43
C SER A 607 3.40 -10.90 -25.90
N LYS A 608 2.92 -11.77 -26.80
CA LYS A 608 2.76 -11.44 -28.23
C LYS A 608 1.74 -10.33 -28.47
N ASP A 609 0.83 -10.10 -27.52
CA ASP A 609 -0.22 -9.08 -27.61
C ASP A 609 0.31 -7.67 -27.29
N VAL A 610 1.54 -7.55 -26.77
CA VAL A 610 2.26 -6.26 -26.67
C VAL A 610 2.87 -5.94 -28.02
N LEU A 611 2.48 -4.84 -28.64
CA LEU A 611 3.01 -4.42 -29.95
C LEU A 611 4.18 -3.45 -29.79
N TYR A 612 3.98 -2.41 -28.99
CA TYR A 612 4.97 -1.36 -28.72
C TYR A 612 4.88 -0.93 -27.27
N ASN A 613 5.98 -0.47 -26.68
CA ASN A 613 5.99 0.04 -25.31
C ASN A 613 7.02 1.14 -25.12
N THR A 614 6.75 2.00 -24.13
CA THR A 614 7.76 2.85 -23.51
C THR A 614 8.42 2.13 -22.34
N CYS A 615 9.53 2.67 -21.86
CA CYS A 615 10.06 2.35 -20.55
C CYS A 615 9.10 2.83 -19.45
N LEU A 616 9.35 2.40 -18.21
CA LEU A 616 8.68 2.98 -17.04
C LEU A 616 9.27 4.35 -16.73
N LEU A 617 8.48 5.41 -16.97
CA LEU A 617 8.92 6.79 -16.83
C LEU A 617 8.75 7.29 -15.40
N GLN A 618 9.75 8.02 -14.93
CA GLN A 618 9.72 8.75 -13.66
C GLN A 618 8.81 9.99 -13.76
N PRO A 619 8.36 10.54 -12.63
CA PRO A 619 7.67 11.84 -12.61
C PRO A 619 8.46 12.92 -13.35
N GLU A 620 7.76 13.74 -14.13
CA GLU A 620 8.32 14.84 -14.94
C GLU A 620 9.39 14.42 -15.96
N THR A 621 9.35 13.16 -16.42
CA THR A 621 10.25 12.67 -17.49
C THR A 621 9.49 12.31 -18.76
N SER A 622 10.21 12.27 -19.89
CA SER A 622 9.62 11.92 -21.18
C SER A 622 10.48 10.95 -21.98
N GLN A 623 9.83 10.22 -22.88
CA GLN A 623 10.51 9.33 -23.82
C GLN A 623 9.84 9.41 -25.19
N SER A 624 10.65 9.30 -26.25
CA SER A 624 10.16 9.03 -27.61
C SER A 624 10.39 7.57 -27.98
N ILE A 625 9.39 6.94 -28.61
CA ILE A 625 9.55 5.63 -29.27
C ILE A 625 9.16 5.72 -30.76
N TYR A 626 9.78 4.88 -31.59
CA TYR A 626 9.59 4.87 -33.04
C TYR A 626 9.07 3.50 -33.50
N PHE A 627 7.99 3.48 -34.28
CA PHE A 627 7.42 2.25 -34.81
C PHE A 627 6.66 2.44 -36.12
N ILE A 628 6.48 1.36 -36.86
CA ILE A 628 5.58 1.33 -38.02
C ILE A 628 4.17 1.01 -37.52
N ALA A 629 3.19 1.87 -37.81
CA ALA A 629 1.81 1.62 -37.43
C ALA A 629 1.33 0.26 -37.98
N PRO A 630 0.49 -0.49 -37.24
CA PRO A 630 -0.06 -1.75 -37.72
C PRO A 630 -0.65 -1.62 -39.13
N LYS A 631 -0.50 -2.65 -39.96
CA LYS A 631 -1.02 -2.64 -41.33
C LYS A 631 -2.53 -2.87 -41.41
N THR A 632 -3.09 -3.51 -40.40
CA THR A 632 -4.52 -3.81 -40.31
C THR A 632 -5.23 -2.63 -39.65
N PRO A 633 -6.18 -1.97 -40.33
CA PRO A 633 -7.01 -0.94 -39.71
C PRO A 633 -7.78 -1.48 -38.49
N GLY A 634 -7.99 -0.63 -37.49
CA GLY A 634 -8.72 -0.99 -36.28
C GLY A 634 -8.28 -0.20 -35.06
N ASP A 635 -8.88 -0.56 -33.93
CA ASP A 635 -8.65 0.09 -32.64
C ASP A 635 -7.64 -0.70 -31.83
N TYR A 636 -6.48 -0.09 -31.58
CA TYR A 636 -5.39 -0.68 -30.82
C TYR A 636 -5.31 0.00 -29.45
N PRO A 637 -5.69 -0.68 -28.35
CA PRO A 637 -5.65 -0.07 -27.03
C PRO A 637 -4.22 0.24 -26.62
N TYR A 638 -3.99 1.42 -26.07
CA TYR A 638 -2.81 1.72 -25.28
C TYR A 638 -3.19 1.87 -23.80
N VAL A 639 -2.42 1.23 -22.93
CA VAL A 639 -2.70 1.15 -21.50
C VAL A 639 -1.43 1.44 -20.70
N CYS A 640 -1.58 2.02 -19.50
CA CYS A 640 -0.52 2.01 -18.50
C CYS A 640 -0.55 0.67 -17.78
N THR A 641 0.53 -0.10 -17.88
CA THR A 641 0.68 -1.43 -17.27
C THR A 641 1.40 -1.38 -15.93
N PHE A 642 1.74 -0.19 -15.43
CA PHE A 642 2.14 -0.06 -14.04
C PHE A 642 1.02 -0.59 -13.12
N PRO A 643 1.33 -1.35 -12.07
CA PRO A 643 0.32 -2.12 -11.35
C PRO A 643 -0.85 -1.28 -10.83
N GLY A 644 -2.07 -1.75 -11.10
CA GLY A 644 -3.33 -1.09 -10.77
C GLY A 644 -3.82 -0.06 -11.80
N HIS A 645 -2.97 0.43 -12.72
CA HIS A 645 -3.33 1.57 -13.58
C HIS A 645 -4.19 1.19 -14.77
N TYR A 646 -3.94 0.04 -15.42
CA TYR A 646 -4.54 -0.30 -16.71
C TYR A 646 -6.07 -0.33 -16.69
N ALA A 647 -6.68 -0.53 -15.52
CA ALA A 647 -8.13 -0.54 -15.34
C ALA A 647 -8.77 0.79 -15.76
N VAL A 648 -8.09 1.90 -15.49
CA VAL A 648 -8.59 3.27 -15.69
C VAL A 648 -7.74 4.10 -16.66
N MET A 649 -6.44 3.82 -16.75
CA MET A 649 -5.47 4.58 -17.54
C MET A 649 -5.27 3.95 -18.93
N LYS A 650 -6.16 4.31 -19.85
CA LYS A 650 -6.24 3.75 -21.20
C LYS A 650 -6.67 4.75 -22.25
N GLY A 651 -6.29 4.49 -23.49
CA GLY A 651 -6.80 5.15 -24.69
C GLY A 651 -6.70 4.24 -25.91
N ILE A 652 -7.05 4.76 -27.09
CA ILE A 652 -7.10 4.01 -28.34
C ILE A 652 -6.22 4.65 -29.41
N LEU A 653 -5.32 3.87 -30.00
CA LEU A 653 -4.67 4.19 -31.27
C LEU A 653 -5.54 3.65 -32.41
N LYS A 654 -6.25 4.55 -33.09
CA LYS A 654 -7.05 4.24 -34.28
C LYS A 654 -6.15 4.19 -35.51
N VAL A 655 -6.04 3.00 -36.09
CA VAL A 655 -5.32 2.80 -37.35
C VAL A 655 -6.33 2.85 -38.48
N LYS A 656 -6.24 3.86 -39.34
CA LYS A 656 -7.12 4.04 -40.50
C LYS A 656 -6.53 3.41 -41.75
N ALA A 657 -7.41 2.97 -42.65
CA ALA A 657 -7.01 2.58 -44.00
C ALA A 657 -6.30 3.76 -44.70
N LYS A 658 -5.43 3.42 -45.64
CA LYS A 658 -4.66 4.38 -46.42
C LYS A 658 -5.52 5.06 -47.48
#